data_AF-A0A0M9EA34-F1
#
_entry.id   AF-A0A0M9EA34-F1
#
_cell.length_a   1.000
_cell.length_b   1.000
_cell.length_c   1.000
_cell.angle_alpha   90.00
_cell.angle_beta   90.00
_cell.angle_gamma   90.00
#
_symmetry.space_group_name_H-M   'P 1'
#
loop_
_entity.id
_entity.type
_entity.pdbx_description
1 polymer ?
#
loop_
_entity_poly.entity_id
_entity_poly.type
_entity_poly.pdbx_seq_one_letter_code
_entity_poly.pdbx_strand_id
1 'polypeptide(L)'
;MKEIFFNYARSDNKINSEITGEPDQIISRFKSLFEEIYRRGSGIKDLSNLIFMDVNDIEDGQIVKNVLDHEIKHCSVMFSFYSPTYFESEFCYDEWRLFNNYKENDKKKRKLLIAIEVDPVSKINEDAFQEGKNWFDEITKNIHRNISSNDLRDNSNQNLTEKIKNLVENVKKHISKNKGIIENRELSSNILIIDKKIKDSIKMPEIEKQIIEENSKLKFSSKPVCIIYTGGTIGMIKVGAADELHADYLIAEHVKEIVRPLRTKLSSLPFNMHFFGMEPTIDSSNIKIEDWYKLAKIIEEQIQNYQGFVILHGTNTLAYSSSMLSFLLNDFLNVPVIFTGSEVPLTMPNSDAEHNILNAIRAAAHDSHNGPMLVPEVTVFWNTKLFRGNRVTKKYASDRTESFHSPNMHRPLGTLAQDKLNVDSSLIFRRRSLFSYNVSHRDTLIKLDAIISILLIYPEMDITFLKASEKKIDGLILLSYGPGNSPDNDEFTKLIREMILKGTIIVNVTQCPYGKVELKLFETSAVLFDLGVIDAGDMTLESAYCKLLWVLSKKRENRMLEKTIESIKNNFQKNIAGEMSVSIHTFKIGHSNTFLKNIKLKWLISDTIFGGKEINPYDIVDVFLRIEGIKLETNPELYEDEYLVLFGPPDQAPKDSTKSSKLLASFKKKIEKKNQKFDKNLEITHIFRKCFRSEDFELSFCNISETPFCFNSVQLIVYTRESIIINE
;
A
#
# COMPACT_ATOMS: atom_id res chain seq x y z
N MET A 1 29.70 -15.55 -18.67
CA MET A 1 31.13 -15.31 -18.41
C MET A 1 31.99 -16.48 -18.85
N LYS A 2 31.65 -17.72 -18.47
CA LYS A 2 32.34 -18.95 -18.91
C LYS A 2 32.36 -19.16 -20.44
N GLU A 3 31.24 -19.12 -21.16
CA GLU A 3 31.24 -19.32 -22.63
C GLU A 3 31.83 -18.16 -23.46
N ILE A 4 31.78 -16.92 -22.94
CA ILE A 4 32.34 -15.75 -23.64
C ILE A 4 33.87 -15.73 -23.54
N PHE A 5 34.43 -16.31 -22.47
CA PHE A 5 35.88 -16.47 -22.32
C PHE A 5 36.46 -17.57 -23.22
N PHE A 6 35.63 -18.52 -23.70
CA PHE A 6 36.06 -19.71 -24.44
C PHE A 6 36.07 -19.60 -25.97
N ASN A 7 35.69 -18.46 -26.56
CA ASN A 7 35.86 -18.22 -28.00
C ASN A 7 37.18 -17.53 -28.39
N TYR A 8 38.03 -17.16 -27.42
CA TYR A 8 39.30 -16.46 -27.69
C TYR A 8 40.49 -17.39 -28.01
N ALA A 9 40.28 -18.68 -28.29
CA ALA A 9 41.38 -19.55 -28.71
C ALA A 9 40.93 -20.70 -29.63
N ARG A 10 40.76 -20.42 -30.93
CA ARG A 10 40.77 -21.47 -31.98
C ARG A 10 41.52 -21.02 -33.25
N SER A 11 42.84 -21.08 -33.18
CA SER A 11 43.79 -21.55 -34.22
C SER A 11 45.18 -21.52 -33.58
N ASP A 12 45.89 -22.60 -33.19
CA ASP A 12 45.84 -24.00 -33.59
C ASP A 12 46.22 -24.96 -32.43
N ASN A 13 45.43 -26.04 -32.36
CA ASN A 13 45.62 -27.43 -31.92
C ASN A 13 46.75 -27.93 -30.99
N LYS A 14 46.25 -28.69 -29.98
CA LYS A 14 46.74 -29.91 -29.28
C LYS A 14 47.57 -29.79 -27.99
N ILE A 15 46.81 -29.64 -26.89
CA ILE A 15 46.80 -30.39 -25.62
C ILE A 15 48.14 -31.01 -25.15
N ASN A 16 48.63 -30.55 -23.99
CA ASN A 16 49.13 -31.49 -22.97
C ASN A 16 48.80 -30.99 -21.54
N SER A 17 48.40 -31.94 -20.72
CA SER A 17 47.62 -31.81 -19.48
C SER A 17 48.45 -31.56 -18.21
N GLU A 18 49.50 -30.74 -18.27
CA GLU A 18 50.46 -30.59 -17.15
C GLU A 18 50.94 -29.16 -16.86
N ILE A 19 50.20 -28.12 -17.24
CA ILE A 19 50.50 -26.75 -16.76
C ILE A 19 49.27 -26.18 -16.06
N THR A 20 49.06 -26.68 -14.85
CA THR A 20 48.66 -25.86 -13.71
C THR A 20 49.75 -24.81 -13.48
N GLY A 21 49.40 -23.52 -13.58
CA GLY A 21 50.32 -22.40 -13.35
C GLY A 21 49.65 -21.10 -13.82
N GLU A 22 48.66 -20.56 -13.12
CA GLU A 22 48.66 -19.85 -11.83
C GLU A 22 48.58 -18.32 -12.07
N PRO A 23 47.50 -17.66 -11.57
CA PRO A 23 47.35 -16.19 -11.49
C PRO A 23 48.61 -15.45 -11.00
N ASP A 24 49.39 -16.13 -10.18
CA ASP A 24 50.66 -15.73 -9.58
C ASP A 24 51.71 -15.31 -10.63
N GLN A 25 51.69 -15.86 -11.85
CA GLN A 25 52.63 -15.47 -12.90
C GLN A 25 52.29 -14.12 -13.56
N ILE A 26 51.02 -13.74 -13.57
CA ILE A 26 50.56 -12.44 -14.11
C ILE A 26 50.84 -11.35 -13.08
N ILE A 27 50.62 -11.63 -11.80
CA ILE A 27 50.85 -10.70 -10.70
C ILE A 27 52.33 -10.58 -10.36
N SER A 28 53.11 -11.65 -10.47
CA SER A 28 54.57 -11.62 -10.43
C SER A 28 55.16 -10.85 -11.62
N ARG A 29 54.60 -10.98 -12.83
CA ARG A 29 54.98 -10.13 -13.98
C ARG A 29 54.60 -8.68 -13.79
N PHE A 30 53.44 -8.37 -13.23
CA PHE A 30 52.97 -7.01 -12.94
C PHE A 30 53.84 -6.33 -11.87
N LYS A 31 54.11 -7.04 -10.77
CA LYS A 31 55.04 -6.64 -9.71
C LYS A 31 56.45 -6.41 -10.26
N SER A 32 56.97 -7.33 -11.07
CA SER A 32 58.30 -7.22 -11.66
C SER A 32 58.42 -6.06 -12.66
N LEU A 33 57.41 -5.83 -13.50
CA LEU A 33 57.37 -4.67 -14.42
C LEU A 33 57.32 -3.34 -13.65
N PHE A 34 56.54 -3.27 -12.58
CA PHE A 34 56.38 -2.08 -11.76
C PHE A 34 57.65 -1.77 -10.94
N GLU A 35 58.26 -2.80 -10.35
CA GLU A 35 59.58 -2.71 -9.68
C GLU A 35 60.70 -2.30 -10.66
N GLU A 36 60.67 -2.80 -11.89
CA GLU A 36 61.63 -2.45 -12.95
C GLU A 36 61.47 -1.00 -13.46
N ILE A 37 60.22 -0.54 -13.65
CA ILE A 37 59.88 0.84 -14.02
C ILE A 37 60.31 1.82 -12.91
N TYR A 38 60.16 1.44 -11.64
CA TYR A 38 60.55 2.29 -10.51
C TYR A 38 62.07 2.29 -10.24
N ARG A 39 62.75 1.15 -10.41
CA ARG A 39 64.23 1.05 -10.35
C ARG A 39 64.94 1.92 -11.39
N ARG A 40 64.38 2.01 -12.61
CA ARG A 40 64.99 2.77 -13.71
C ARG A 40 64.83 4.30 -13.58
N GLY A 41 63.93 4.79 -12.71
CA GLY A 41 63.61 6.24 -12.61
C GLY A 41 63.94 6.94 -11.28
N SER A 42 64.16 6.24 -10.16
CA SER A 42 64.09 6.87 -8.83
C SER A 42 65.35 6.80 -7.94
N GLY A 43 66.34 5.96 -8.26
CA GLY A 43 67.62 5.88 -7.52
C GLY A 43 67.53 5.39 -6.05
N ILE A 44 66.41 4.82 -5.62
CA ILE A 44 66.21 4.29 -4.26
C ILE A 44 66.53 2.79 -4.25
N LYS A 45 67.36 2.34 -3.31
CA LYS A 45 67.85 0.94 -3.24
C LYS A 45 66.99 -0.01 -2.40
N ASP A 46 66.02 0.47 -1.64
CA ASP A 46 65.20 -0.35 -0.72
C ASP A 46 63.69 -0.12 -0.94
N LEU A 47 62.97 -1.20 -1.26
CA LEU A 47 61.57 -1.24 -1.71
C LEU A 47 60.60 -1.73 -0.60
N SER A 48 61.09 -1.95 0.62
CA SER A 48 60.37 -2.55 1.76
C SER A 48 59.20 -1.75 2.35
N ASN A 49 58.73 -0.65 1.73
CA ASN A 49 57.67 0.21 2.29
C ASN A 49 56.50 0.49 1.31
N LEU A 50 56.40 -0.24 0.20
CA LEU A 50 55.31 -0.16 -0.79
C LEU A 50 54.53 -1.47 -0.79
N ILE A 51 53.23 -1.39 -0.48
CA ILE A 51 52.37 -2.57 -0.31
C ILE A 51 51.41 -2.65 -1.49
N PHE A 52 51.43 -3.78 -2.18
CA PHE A 52 50.38 -4.22 -3.09
C PHE A 52 49.96 -5.62 -2.67
N MET A 53 48.66 -5.87 -2.55
CA MET A 53 48.13 -7.19 -2.19
C MET A 53 47.36 -7.81 -3.35
N ASP A 54 47.64 -9.08 -3.59
CA ASP A 54 46.83 -9.96 -4.43
C ASP A 54 45.64 -10.46 -3.60
N VAL A 55 44.43 -10.29 -4.13
CA VAL A 55 43.19 -10.70 -3.47
C VAL A 55 43.05 -12.24 -3.43
N ASN A 56 43.82 -12.97 -4.25
CA ASN A 56 43.81 -14.45 -4.25
C ASN A 56 44.74 -15.07 -3.19
N ASP A 57 45.62 -14.30 -2.55
CA ASP A 57 46.54 -14.77 -1.50
C ASP A 57 45.89 -14.83 -0.10
N ILE A 58 44.58 -14.60 0.00
CA ILE A 58 43.83 -14.54 1.25
C ILE A 58 42.74 -15.60 1.22
N GLU A 59 42.95 -16.71 1.93
CA GLU A 59 41.90 -17.71 2.16
C GLU A 59 41.00 -17.32 3.34
N ASP A 60 39.71 -17.64 3.24
CA ASP A 60 38.71 -17.41 4.29
C ASP A 60 39.18 -17.99 5.63
N GLY A 61 39.41 -17.11 6.61
CA GLY A 61 39.78 -17.46 7.98
C GLY A 61 41.29 -17.43 8.30
N GLN A 62 42.18 -17.08 7.35
CA GLN A 62 43.57 -16.80 7.72
C GLN A 62 43.65 -15.53 8.58
N ILE A 63 44.34 -15.60 9.73
CA ILE A 63 44.47 -14.50 10.69
C ILE A 63 45.45 -13.46 10.11
N VAL A 64 44.97 -12.54 9.27
CA VAL A 64 45.79 -11.50 8.58
C VAL A 64 45.95 -10.20 9.38
N LYS A 65 45.49 -10.13 10.63
CA LYS A 65 45.49 -8.86 11.38
C LYS A 65 46.89 -8.33 11.76
N ASN A 66 47.88 -9.22 11.92
CA ASN A 66 49.21 -8.84 12.44
C ASN A 66 50.22 -8.41 11.36
N VAL A 67 50.06 -8.85 10.10
CA VAL A 67 51.00 -8.52 9.00
C VAL A 67 50.67 -7.16 8.39
N LEU A 68 49.37 -6.89 8.19
CA LEU A 68 48.84 -5.63 7.63
C LEU A 68 49.12 -4.40 8.48
N ASP A 69 48.99 -4.54 9.80
CA ASP A 69 49.14 -3.45 10.76
C ASP A 69 50.57 -2.86 10.72
N HIS A 70 51.58 -3.72 10.59
CA HIS A 70 52.97 -3.32 10.44
C HIS A 70 53.21 -2.59 9.12
N GLU A 71 52.83 -3.20 8.00
CA GLU A 71 53.06 -2.64 6.67
C GLU A 71 52.33 -1.27 6.49
N ILE A 72 51.05 -1.20 6.82
CA ILE A 72 50.23 0.02 6.75
C ILE A 72 50.83 1.15 7.60
N LYS A 73 51.46 0.82 8.75
CA LYS A 73 52.15 1.78 9.63
C LYS A 73 53.34 2.48 8.94
N HIS A 74 53.98 1.85 7.96
CA HIS A 74 55.14 2.41 7.25
C HIS A 74 54.80 3.09 5.91
N CYS A 75 53.62 2.82 5.33
CA CYS A 75 53.15 3.45 4.10
C CYS A 75 52.85 4.97 4.25
N SER A 76 53.24 5.77 3.24
CA SER A 76 53.03 7.24 3.20
C SER A 76 51.96 7.69 2.21
N VAL A 77 51.64 6.90 1.18
CA VAL A 77 50.59 7.20 0.19
C VAL A 77 49.81 5.92 -0.11
N MET A 78 48.50 5.92 0.06
CA MET A 78 47.61 4.80 -0.26
C MET A 78 46.67 5.18 -1.40
N PHE A 79 46.60 4.35 -2.43
CA PHE A 79 45.59 4.46 -3.50
C PHE A 79 44.47 3.47 -3.21
N SER A 80 43.23 3.95 -3.13
CA SER A 80 42.06 3.12 -2.87
C SER A 80 41.12 3.18 -4.06
N PHE A 81 40.90 2.06 -4.74
CA PHE A 81 39.93 1.97 -5.82
C PHE A 81 38.58 1.57 -5.21
N TYR A 82 37.57 2.43 -5.30
CA TYR A 82 36.23 2.12 -4.79
C TYR A 82 35.27 1.86 -5.93
N SER A 83 34.70 0.65 -5.97
CA SER A 83 33.47 0.39 -6.71
C SER A 83 32.32 0.38 -5.70
N PRO A 84 31.15 0.94 -6.01
CA PRO A 84 30.01 0.94 -5.09
C PRO A 84 29.72 -0.47 -4.54
N THR A 85 29.94 -1.52 -5.34
CA THR A 85 29.72 -2.93 -4.96
C THR A 85 30.91 -3.61 -4.28
N TYR A 86 32.08 -2.97 -4.24
CA TYR A 86 33.34 -3.60 -3.80
C TYR A 86 33.73 -3.21 -2.36
N PHE A 87 33.24 -2.07 -1.86
CA PHE A 87 33.49 -1.62 -0.47
C PHE A 87 32.70 -2.38 0.61
N GLU A 88 31.95 -3.40 0.22
CA GLU A 88 31.18 -4.26 1.14
C GLU A 88 31.97 -5.52 1.56
N SER A 89 33.18 -5.74 1.05
CA SER A 89 34.05 -6.78 1.63
C SER A 89 34.64 -6.28 2.95
N GLU A 90 34.40 -7.04 4.02
CA GLU A 90 34.82 -6.74 5.40
C GLU A 90 36.31 -6.37 5.51
N PHE A 91 37.13 -6.92 4.60
CA PHE A 91 38.57 -6.73 4.52
C PHE A 91 39.00 -5.32 4.05
N CYS A 92 38.36 -4.77 3.00
CA CYS A 92 38.72 -3.45 2.46
C CYS A 92 38.37 -2.31 3.45
N TYR A 93 37.31 -2.50 4.23
CA TYR A 93 36.90 -1.55 5.26
C TYR A 93 37.89 -1.51 6.43
N ASP A 94 38.40 -2.67 6.85
CA ASP A 94 39.37 -2.77 7.94
C ASP A 94 40.76 -2.18 7.57
N GLU A 95 41.23 -2.38 6.34
CA GLU A 95 42.46 -1.75 5.84
C GLU A 95 42.35 -0.22 5.79
N TRP A 96 41.23 0.31 5.28
CA TRP A 96 40.94 1.73 5.27
C TRP A 96 40.92 2.32 6.68
N ARG A 97 40.29 1.61 7.63
CA ARG A 97 40.21 2.01 9.03
C ARG A 97 41.59 2.01 9.70
N LEU A 98 42.43 1.02 9.44
CA LEU A 98 43.80 0.94 9.97
C LEU A 98 44.69 2.06 9.42
N PHE A 99 44.64 2.33 8.10
CA PHE A 99 45.42 3.43 7.50
C PHE A 99 45.02 4.79 8.07
N ASN A 100 43.71 5.04 8.25
CA ASN A 100 43.21 6.27 8.88
C ASN A 100 43.61 6.37 10.36
N ASN A 101 43.52 5.28 11.12
CA ASN A 101 43.95 5.27 12.53
C ASN A 101 45.45 5.61 12.68
N TYR A 102 46.33 5.09 11.82
CA TYR A 102 47.76 5.44 11.86
C TYR A 102 48.05 6.86 11.39
N LYS A 103 47.28 7.36 10.42
CA LYS A 103 47.36 8.75 9.97
C LYS A 103 47.03 9.73 11.12
N GLU A 104 46.09 9.37 11.99
CA GLU A 104 45.70 10.18 13.15
C GLU A 104 46.70 10.08 14.30
N ASN A 105 47.24 8.87 14.57
CA ASN A 105 48.11 8.61 15.71
C ASN A 105 49.59 9.02 15.50
N ASP A 106 50.12 8.97 14.27
CA ASP A 106 51.52 9.30 13.99
C ASP A 106 51.67 10.61 13.20
N LYS A 107 51.35 11.74 13.85
CA LYS A 107 51.35 13.10 13.27
C LYS A 107 52.69 13.53 12.65
N LYS A 108 53.78 12.80 12.88
CA LYS A 108 55.11 13.08 12.30
C LYS A 108 55.28 12.52 10.88
N LYS A 109 54.52 11.49 10.49
CA LYS A 109 54.52 10.95 9.12
C LYS A 109 53.29 11.46 8.37
N ARG A 110 53.49 12.29 7.34
CA ARG A 110 52.39 12.78 6.49
C ARG A 110 51.89 11.65 5.59
N LYS A 111 50.83 10.96 6.03
CA LYS A 111 50.16 9.91 5.24
C LYS A 111 49.02 10.49 4.40
N LEU A 112 48.99 10.14 3.11
CA LEU A 112 48.00 10.62 2.14
C LEU A 112 47.17 9.46 1.57
N LEU A 113 45.85 9.59 1.56
CA LEU A 113 44.93 8.65 0.92
C LEU A 113 44.39 9.28 -0.36
N ILE A 114 44.47 8.55 -1.47
CA ILE A 114 43.94 8.94 -2.78
C ILE A 114 42.88 7.91 -3.18
N ALA A 115 41.60 8.28 -3.05
CA ALA A 115 40.48 7.44 -3.45
C ALA A 115 40.15 7.66 -4.94
N ILE A 116 39.93 6.56 -5.67
CA ILE A 116 39.62 6.53 -7.11
C ILE A 116 38.35 5.69 -7.29
N GLU A 117 37.27 6.30 -7.76
CA GLU A 117 36.02 5.59 -8.06
C GLU A 117 36.14 4.78 -9.36
N VAL A 118 35.73 3.52 -9.35
CA VAL A 118 35.67 2.65 -10.53
C VAL A 118 34.28 2.02 -10.61
N ASP A 119 33.49 2.41 -11.60
CA ASP A 119 32.18 1.81 -11.85
C ASP A 119 32.30 0.41 -12.47
N PRO A 120 31.52 -0.59 -12.04
CA PRO A 120 31.48 -1.89 -12.70
C PRO A 120 30.80 -1.77 -14.07
N VAL A 121 31.53 -2.06 -15.15
CA VAL A 121 30.97 -2.13 -16.50
C VAL A 121 30.28 -3.49 -16.68
N SER A 122 28.98 -3.49 -16.94
CA SER A 122 28.17 -4.72 -17.02
C SER A 122 28.42 -5.58 -18.27
N LYS A 123 29.04 -5.02 -19.32
CA LYS A 123 29.56 -5.70 -20.53
C LYS A 123 30.68 -4.85 -21.15
N ILE A 124 31.84 -5.46 -21.38
CA ILE A 124 32.98 -4.83 -22.06
C ILE A 124 33.03 -5.38 -23.49
N ASN A 125 32.92 -4.52 -24.49
CA ASN A 125 33.29 -4.87 -25.87
C ASN A 125 34.83 -4.69 -26.04
N GLU A 126 35.43 -5.27 -27.08
CA GLU A 126 36.89 -5.20 -27.31
C GLU A 126 37.40 -3.74 -27.40
N ASP A 127 36.59 -2.83 -27.92
CA ASP A 127 36.90 -1.40 -27.97
C ASP A 127 37.00 -0.77 -26.57
N ALA A 128 36.04 -1.06 -25.66
CA ALA A 128 36.09 -0.58 -24.28
C ALA A 128 37.22 -1.21 -23.46
N PHE A 129 37.64 -2.44 -23.79
CA PHE A 129 38.80 -3.07 -23.19
C PHE A 129 40.10 -2.35 -23.59
N GLN A 130 40.26 -2.03 -24.88
CA GLN A 130 41.43 -1.32 -25.37
C GLN A 130 41.44 0.15 -24.90
N GLU A 131 40.27 0.79 -24.80
CA GLU A 131 40.14 2.12 -24.17
C GLU A 131 40.50 2.10 -22.68
N GLY A 132 40.03 1.11 -21.91
CA GLY A 132 40.37 0.97 -20.49
C GLY A 132 41.87 0.73 -20.25
N LYS A 133 42.49 -0.08 -21.12
CA LYS A 133 43.94 -0.29 -21.13
C LYS A 133 44.71 0.98 -21.49
N ASN A 134 44.30 1.70 -22.53
CA ASN A 134 44.90 2.96 -22.93
C ASN A 134 44.74 4.04 -21.84
N TRP A 135 43.57 4.10 -21.20
CA TRP A 135 43.26 4.99 -20.06
C TRP A 135 44.17 4.71 -18.86
N PHE A 136 44.34 3.43 -18.50
CA PHE A 136 45.21 3.02 -17.40
C PHE A 136 46.69 3.31 -17.70
N ASP A 137 47.14 3.04 -18.93
CA ASP A 137 48.48 3.36 -19.42
C ASP A 137 48.73 4.89 -19.44
N GLU A 138 47.70 5.70 -19.73
CA GLU A 138 47.81 7.15 -19.75
C GLU A 138 47.83 7.76 -18.34
N ILE A 139 47.05 7.21 -17.39
CA ILE A 139 47.09 7.59 -15.97
C ILE A 139 48.47 7.29 -15.39
N THR A 140 48.98 6.07 -15.59
CA THR A 140 50.29 5.66 -15.07
C THR A 140 51.43 6.47 -15.71
N LYS A 141 51.41 6.70 -17.03
CA LYS A 141 52.39 7.59 -17.70
C LYS A 141 52.33 9.04 -17.22
N ASN A 142 51.15 9.57 -16.89
CA ASN A 142 51.00 10.94 -16.39
C ASN A 142 51.41 11.09 -14.91
N ILE A 143 51.23 10.04 -14.08
CA ILE A 143 51.79 9.98 -12.73
C ILE A 143 53.33 10.04 -12.81
N HIS A 144 53.95 9.25 -13.70
CA HIS A 144 55.40 9.25 -13.92
C HIS A 144 55.98 10.57 -14.43
N ARG A 145 55.19 11.37 -15.17
CA ARG A 145 55.63 12.66 -15.72
C ARG A 145 55.49 13.83 -14.76
N ASN A 146 54.56 13.78 -13.82
CA ASN A 146 54.18 14.93 -12.99
C ASN A 146 54.58 14.82 -11.51
N ILE A 147 54.88 13.62 -11.01
CA ILE A 147 55.30 13.40 -9.62
C ILE A 147 56.63 12.61 -9.65
N SER A 148 57.73 13.30 -9.38
CA SER A 148 59.05 12.66 -9.25
C SER A 148 59.26 12.06 -7.85
N SER A 149 60.22 11.15 -7.72
CA SER A 149 60.65 10.61 -6.42
C SER A 149 61.17 11.69 -5.45
N ASN A 150 61.64 12.83 -5.96
CA ASN A 150 62.01 13.98 -5.16
C ASN A 150 60.79 14.81 -4.70
N ASP A 151 59.72 14.88 -5.49
CA ASP A 151 58.48 15.57 -5.12
C ASP A 151 57.76 14.90 -3.94
N LEU A 152 57.85 13.56 -3.85
CA LEU A 152 57.31 12.78 -2.71
C LEU A 152 58.16 12.92 -1.43
N ARG A 153 59.38 13.48 -1.55
CA ARG A 153 60.33 13.69 -0.43
C ARG A 153 60.41 15.15 0.00
N ASP A 154 59.98 16.10 -0.83
CA ASP A 154 60.06 17.53 -0.55
C ASP A 154 58.95 17.98 0.42
N ASN A 155 59.34 18.51 1.58
CA ASN A 155 58.44 18.88 2.67
C ASN A 155 57.68 20.21 2.45
N SER A 156 57.92 20.89 1.33
CA SER A 156 57.22 22.11 0.95
C SER A 156 55.78 21.81 0.48
N ASN A 157 54.83 21.94 1.42
CA ASN A 157 53.40 21.60 1.30
C ASN A 157 52.70 22.08 0.01
N GLN A 158 53.14 23.19 -0.58
CA GLN A 158 52.44 23.80 -1.72
C GLN A 158 52.70 23.05 -3.02
N ASN A 159 53.93 22.63 -3.32
CA ASN A 159 54.27 22.13 -4.66
C ASN A 159 53.71 20.71 -4.91
N LEU A 160 53.80 19.82 -3.92
CA LEU A 160 53.22 18.47 -4.02
C LEU A 160 51.69 18.50 -4.03
N THR A 161 51.06 19.35 -3.21
CA THR A 161 49.59 19.49 -3.17
C THR A 161 49.06 20.09 -4.47
N GLU A 162 49.72 21.11 -5.05
CA GLU A 162 49.34 21.70 -6.34
C GLU A 162 49.47 20.69 -7.47
N LYS A 163 50.56 19.90 -7.48
CA LYS A 163 50.79 18.85 -8.49
C LYS A 163 49.82 17.68 -8.36
N ILE A 164 49.45 17.27 -7.14
CA ILE A 164 48.43 16.25 -6.91
C ILE A 164 47.04 16.78 -7.28
N LYS A 165 46.71 18.04 -6.96
CA LYS A 165 45.48 18.69 -7.45
C LYS A 165 45.45 18.73 -8.97
N ASN A 166 46.55 19.07 -9.63
CA ASN A 166 46.66 19.05 -11.09
C ASN A 166 46.53 17.62 -11.65
N LEU A 167 47.08 16.61 -10.98
CA LEU A 167 46.91 15.21 -11.37
C LEU A 167 45.44 14.79 -11.26
N VAL A 168 44.76 15.11 -10.15
CA VAL A 168 43.34 14.84 -9.94
C VAL A 168 42.49 15.58 -10.98
N GLU A 169 42.78 16.86 -11.25
CA GLU A 169 42.08 17.66 -12.27
C GLU A 169 42.36 17.17 -13.69
N ASN A 170 43.56 16.66 -13.99
CA ASN A 170 43.86 16.04 -15.28
C ASN A 170 43.18 14.69 -15.46
N VAL A 171 43.12 13.88 -14.39
CA VAL A 171 42.35 12.63 -14.38
C VAL A 171 40.87 12.94 -14.57
N LYS A 172 40.32 13.94 -13.87
CA LYS A 172 38.94 14.42 -14.07
C LYS A 172 38.69 14.95 -15.48
N LYS A 173 39.57 15.82 -16.02
CA LYS A 173 39.48 16.35 -17.39
C LYS A 173 39.58 15.25 -18.45
N HIS A 174 40.42 14.26 -18.24
CA HIS A 174 40.56 13.15 -19.18
C HIS A 174 39.34 12.21 -19.09
N ILE A 175 38.87 11.95 -17.87
CA ILE A 175 37.57 11.34 -17.57
C ILE A 175 36.46 12.12 -18.29
N SER A 176 36.37 13.44 -18.22
CA SER A 176 35.31 14.23 -18.87
C SER A 176 35.48 14.45 -20.37
N LYS A 177 36.69 14.37 -20.90
CA LYS A 177 36.96 14.43 -22.34
C LYS A 177 36.65 13.11 -23.05
N ASN A 178 36.87 11.97 -22.40
CA ASN A 178 36.48 10.64 -22.89
C ASN A 178 35.10 10.18 -22.36
N LYS A 179 34.56 10.89 -21.38
CA LYS A 179 33.15 10.85 -20.98
C LYS A 179 32.48 12.15 -21.36
N GLY A 180 31.90 12.21 -22.56
CA GLY A 180 30.64 12.95 -22.73
C GLY A 180 29.49 12.44 -21.84
N ILE A 181 29.77 11.79 -20.69
CA ILE A 181 28.84 10.96 -19.92
C ILE A 181 28.97 11.15 -18.40
N ILE A 182 30.09 11.62 -17.81
CA ILE A 182 30.28 11.56 -16.34
C ILE A 182 31.13 12.71 -15.75
N GLU A 183 30.70 13.95 -15.99
CA GLU A 183 30.85 15.07 -15.02
C GLU A 183 29.43 15.65 -14.81
N ASN A 184 28.99 15.74 -13.55
CA ASN A 184 27.61 15.96 -13.04
C ASN A 184 26.73 14.71 -12.85
N ARG A 185 27.14 13.76 -12.02
CA ARG A 185 26.23 12.73 -11.48
C ARG A 185 26.11 12.74 -9.96
N GLU A 186 26.08 13.92 -9.37
CA GLU A 186 25.01 14.18 -8.40
C GLU A 186 23.89 14.88 -9.19
N LEU A 187 22.71 14.25 -9.26
CA LEU A 187 21.44 14.85 -9.73
C LEU A 187 21.29 15.14 -11.25
N SER A 188 21.53 14.14 -12.10
CA SER A 188 20.87 14.10 -13.43
C SER A 188 19.95 12.88 -13.60
N SER A 189 19.73 12.11 -12.53
CA SER A 189 18.67 11.11 -12.49
C SER A 189 17.40 11.78 -11.99
N ASN A 190 16.28 11.42 -12.57
CA ASN A 190 14.95 11.72 -12.09
C ASN A 190 14.67 11.12 -10.67
N ILE A 191 15.59 10.34 -10.11
CA ILE A 191 15.51 9.75 -8.76
C ILE A 191 16.17 10.66 -7.73
N LEU A 192 15.46 10.95 -6.65
CA LEU A 192 15.95 11.64 -5.47
C LEU A 192 15.73 10.77 -4.23
N ILE A 193 16.81 10.48 -3.49
CA ILE A 193 16.75 9.73 -2.23
C ILE A 193 16.90 10.72 -1.09
N ILE A 194 15.90 10.82 -0.21
CA ILE A 194 15.93 11.74 0.93
C ILE A 194 16.33 10.95 2.18
N ASP A 195 17.57 11.14 2.63
CA ASP A 195 18.19 10.39 3.75
C ASP A 195 17.59 10.72 5.14
N LYS A 196 16.69 11.70 5.19
CA LYS A 196 15.97 12.07 6.42
C LYS A 196 14.76 11.16 6.60
N LYS A 197 14.87 10.19 7.51
CA LYS A 197 13.78 9.26 7.83
C LYS A 197 12.54 10.00 8.37
N ILE A 198 11.35 9.56 7.96
CA ILE A 198 10.07 10.17 8.37
C ILE A 198 9.67 9.65 9.76
N LYS A 199 9.75 10.53 10.78
CA LYS A 199 9.35 10.28 12.17
C LYS A 199 7.90 10.72 12.45
N ASP A 200 7.40 10.45 13.66
CA ASP A 200 6.00 10.73 14.06
C ASP A 200 5.69 12.24 14.19
N SER A 201 6.71 13.06 14.39
CA SER A 201 6.62 14.52 14.51
C SER A 201 7.22 15.21 13.29
N ILE A 202 6.52 15.14 12.18
CA ILE A 202 7.03 15.70 10.93
C ILE A 202 7.01 17.23 11.00
N LYS A 203 8.20 17.84 10.97
CA LYS A 203 8.34 19.27 10.66
C LYS A 203 8.22 19.44 9.14
N MET A 204 6.98 19.54 8.67
CA MET A 204 6.65 19.71 7.24
C MET A 204 7.46 20.79 6.50
N PRO A 205 7.80 21.95 7.11
CA PRO A 205 8.63 22.95 6.44
C PRO A 205 10.06 22.49 6.09
N GLU A 206 10.62 21.54 6.84
CA GLU A 206 11.98 21.05 6.58
C GLU A 206 12.01 20.09 5.38
N ILE A 207 10.99 19.24 5.24
CA ILE A 207 10.81 18.36 4.07
C ILE A 207 10.48 19.21 2.84
N GLU A 208 9.57 20.17 2.96
CA GLU A 208 9.18 21.09 1.90
C GLU A 208 10.36 21.93 1.39
N LYS A 209 11.18 22.49 2.28
CA LYS A 209 12.36 23.28 1.90
C LYS A 209 13.36 22.44 1.09
N GLN A 210 13.60 21.20 1.52
CA GLN A 210 14.51 20.30 0.82
C GLN A 210 13.95 19.89 -0.55
N ILE A 211 12.63 19.62 -0.63
CA ILE A 211 11.93 19.36 -1.90
C ILE A 211 12.09 20.54 -2.85
N ILE A 212 11.91 21.79 -2.38
CA ILE A 212 12.06 23.00 -3.21
C ILE A 212 13.50 23.17 -3.69
N GLU A 213 14.48 23.01 -2.79
CA GLU A 213 15.91 23.11 -3.13
C GLU A 213 16.34 22.03 -4.14
N GLU A 214 15.86 20.80 -4.02
CA GLU A 214 16.23 19.68 -4.89
C GLU A 214 15.40 19.65 -6.19
N ASN A 215 14.11 19.99 -6.17
CA ASN A 215 13.29 20.16 -7.38
C ASN A 215 13.84 21.28 -8.28
N SER A 216 14.36 22.36 -7.71
CA SER A 216 14.94 23.45 -8.51
C SER A 216 16.12 22.99 -9.39
N LYS A 217 16.76 21.87 -9.03
CA LYS A 217 17.87 21.26 -9.77
C LYS A 217 17.39 20.31 -10.87
N LEU A 218 16.16 19.79 -10.78
CA LEU A 218 15.60 18.77 -11.69
C LEU A 218 14.58 19.42 -12.66
N LYS A 219 14.99 19.67 -13.91
CA LYS A 219 14.14 20.34 -14.92
C LYS A 219 13.19 19.37 -15.64
N PHE A 220 12.00 19.17 -15.10
CA PHE A 220 10.87 18.50 -15.79
C PHE A 220 9.58 19.31 -15.63
N SER A 221 8.62 19.12 -16.56
CA SER A 221 7.37 19.91 -16.58
C SER A 221 6.29 19.42 -15.60
N SER A 222 6.47 18.27 -14.95
CA SER A 222 5.49 17.65 -14.06
C SER A 222 6.02 17.54 -12.63
N LYS A 223 5.12 17.51 -11.65
CA LYS A 223 5.47 17.26 -10.24
C LYS A 223 6.08 15.85 -10.07
N PRO A 224 6.93 15.60 -9.06
CA PRO A 224 7.46 14.26 -8.80
C PRO A 224 6.40 13.26 -8.31
N VAL A 225 6.72 11.97 -8.38
CA VAL A 225 6.02 10.89 -7.64
C VAL A 225 6.70 10.69 -6.28
N CYS A 226 5.94 10.59 -5.19
CA CYS A 226 6.46 10.28 -3.86
C CYS A 226 6.42 8.78 -3.60
N ILE A 227 7.55 8.18 -3.21
CA ILE A 227 7.64 6.77 -2.84
C ILE A 227 7.97 6.69 -1.35
N ILE A 228 7.08 6.09 -0.56
CA ILE A 228 7.22 5.89 0.87
C ILE A 228 7.48 4.42 1.14
N TYR A 229 8.69 4.10 1.57
CA TYR A 229 9.07 2.78 2.03
C TYR A 229 8.69 2.61 3.50
N THR A 230 7.65 1.81 3.76
CA THR A 230 7.19 1.53 5.13
C THR A 230 7.88 0.32 5.71
N GLY A 231 8.36 -0.61 4.89
CA GLY A 231 8.98 -1.87 5.31
C GLY A 231 8.48 -3.06 4.48
N GLY A 232 8.51 -4.26 5.07
CA GLY A 232 8.01 -5.49 4.46
C GLY A 232 9.03 -6.25 3.61
N THR A 233 8.59 -7.38 3.05
CA THR A 233 9.42 -8.35 2.32
C THR A 233 10.23 -7.72 1.19
N ILE A 234 9.68 -6.70 0.53
CA ILE A 234 10.33 -5.90 -0.52
C ILE A 234 11.73 -5.41 -0.12
N GLY A 235 11.91 -5.09 1.16
CA GLY A 235 13.16 -4.63 1.72
C GLY A 235 13.92 -5.65 2.54
N MET A 236 13.57 -6.93 2.49
CA MET A 236 14.35 -7.95 3.19
C MET A 236 15.71 -8.15 2.50
N ILE A 237 16.77 -8.12 3.31
CA ILE A 237 18.16 -8.31 2.89
C ILE A 237 18.70 -9.52 3.64
N LYS A 238 19.43 -10.37 2.94
CA LYS A 238 20.10 -11.52 3.54
C LYS A 238 21.21 -11.04 4.49
N VAL A 239 21.18 -11.52 5.72
CA VAL A 239 22.17 -11.20 6.76
C VAL A 239 22.86 -12.50 7.16
N GLY A 240 24.11 -12.68 6.72
CA GLY A 240 24.97 -13.79 7.14
C GLY A 240 25.03 -14.99 6.17
N ALA A 241 26.11 -15.77 6.35
CA ALA A 241 26.36 -17.04 5.68
C ALA A 241 25.81 -18.19 6.53
N ALA A 242 24.48 -18.26 6.65
CA ALA A 242 23.86 -19.51 7.06
C ALA A 242 23.61 -20.36 5.81
N ASP A 243 23.82 -21.66 5.94
CA ASP A 243 23.69 -22.74 4.96
C ASP A 243 22.48 -22.47 4.03
N GLU A 244 22.53 -22.85 2.75
CA GLU A 244 21.52 -22.49 1.73
C GLU A 244 20.04 -22.76 2.12
N LEU A 245 19.78 -23.52 3.19
CA LEU A 245 18.46 -23.76 3.78
C LEU A 245 17.98 -22.73 4.82
N HIS A 246 18.86 -21.90 5.42
CA HIS A 246 18.56 -21.08 6.61
C HIS A 246 19.11 -19.65 6.50
N ALA A 247 18.95 -18.98 5.36
CA ALA A 247 19.33 -17.57 5.25
C ALA A 247 18.51 -16.71 6.22
N ASP A 248 19.18 -16.06 7.18
CA ASP A 248 18.57 -15.01 8.00
C ASP A 248 18.33 -13.78 7.12
N TYR A 249 17.17 -13.15 7.28
CA TYR A 249 16.81 -11.92 6.57
C TYR A 249 16.39 -10.84 7.56
N LEU A 250 16.88 -9.62 7.36
CA LEU A 250 16.43 -8.43 8.08
C LEU A 250 15.76 -7.45 7.12
N ILE A 251 14.80 -6.70 7.64
CA ILE A 251 14.17 -5.60 6.89
C ILE A 251 15.18 -4.45 6.82
N ALA A 252 15.46 -3.98 5.60
CA ALA A 252 16.29 -2.83 5.29
C ALA A 252 15.84 -1.62 6.10
N GLU A 253 16.75 -0.97 6.82
CA GLU A 253 16.42 0.22 7.62
C GLU A 253 16.44 1.51 6.81
N HIS A 254 17.11 1.49 5.65
CA HIS A 254 17.29 2.68 4.81
C HIS A 254 16.75 2.46 3.40
N VAL A 255 15.96 3.43 2.91
CA VAL A 255 15.36 3.37 1.58
C VAL A 255 16.39 3.26 0.45
N LYS A 256 17.63 3.72 0.67
CA LYS A 256 18.75 3.59 -0.28
C LYS A 256 19.05 2.14 -0.67
N GLU A 257 18.80 1.19 0.24
CA GLU A 257 19.01 -0.23 0.02
C GLU A 257 17.99 -0.81 -0.97
N ILE A 258 16.81 -0.19 -1.06
CA ILE A 258 15.75 -0.53 -2.04
C ILE A 258 16.00 0.16 -3.39
N VAL A 259 16.43 1.42 -3.35
CA VAL A 259 16.60 2.23 -4.57
C VAL A 259 17.82 1.77 -5.36
N ARG A 260 18.91 1.39 -4.70
CA ARG A 260 20.18 1.05 -5.36
C ARG A 260 20.06 -0.09 -6.37
N PRO A 261 19.43 -1.25 -6.07
CA PRO A 261 19.21 -2.32 -7.06
C PRO A 261 18.35 -1.89 -8.25
N LEU A 262 17.43 -0.95 -8.04
CA LEU A 262 16.45 -0.50 -9.05
C LEU A 262 16.92 0.69 -9.86
N ARG A 263 18.04 1.32 -9.49
CA ARG A 263 18.47 2.63 -9.98
C ARG A 263 18.48 2.72 -11.51
N THR A 264 19.01 1.73 -12.21
CA THR A 264 19.08 1.71 -13.67
C THR A 264 17.70 1.74 -14.33
N LYS A 265 16.72 1.03 -13.75
CA LYS A 265 15.35 0.93 -14.30
C LYS A 265 14.47 2.11 -13.90
N LEU A 266 14.68 2.65 -12.71
CA LEU A 266 13.98 3.86 -12.26
C LEU A 266 14.50 5.10 -12.99
N SER A 267 15.80 5.14 -13.32
CA SER A 267 16.44 6.29 -13.98
C SER A 267 16.00 6.48 -15.43
N SER A 268 15.42 5.44 -16.05
CA SER A 268 14.91 5.52 -17.42
C SER A 268 13.47 6.03 -17.50
N LEU A 269 12.79 6.22 -16.36
CA LEU A 269 11.47 6.81 -16.33
C LEU A 269 11.56 8.32 -16.61
N PRO A 270 10.66 8.90 -17.42
CA PRO A 270 10.80 10.28 -17.90
C PRO A 270 10.27 11.34 -16.91
N PHE A 271 10.20 11.04 -15.61
CA PHE A 271 9.60 11.90 -14.59
C PHE A 271 10.28 11.75 -13.23
N ASN A 272 10.26 12.81 -12.43
CA ASN A 272 10.92 12.86 -11.13
C ASN A 272 10.24 11.97 -10.08
N MET A 273 11.03 11.47 -9.14
CA MET A 273 10.61 10.53 -8.11
C MET A 273 11.41 10.75 -6.84
N HIS A 274 10.73 10.91 -5.70
CA HIS A 274 11.36 11.13 -4.41
C HIS A 274 11.11 9.93 -3.50
N PHE A 275 12.17 9.38 -2.93
CA PHE A 275 12.13 8.20 -2.07
C PHE A 275 12.34 8.57 -0.61
N PHE A 276 11.44 8.11 0.25
CA PHE A 276 11.45 8.29 1.69
C PHE A 276 11.37 6.94 2.40
N GLY A 277 12.02 6.82 3.56
CA GLY A 277 11.85 5.69 4.48
C GLY A 277 11.11 6.10 5.75
N MET A 278 10.22 5.26 6.24
CA MET A 278 9.65 5.41 7.58
C MET A 278 10.64 4.97 8.66
N GLU A 279 10.59 5.63 9.82
CA GLU A 279 11.32 5.20 11.01
C GLU A 279 10.37 4.98 12.20
N PRO A 280 10.44 3.80 12.85
CA PRO A 280 11.12 2.59 12.36
C PRO A 280 10.45 2.04 11.08
N THR A 281 11.15 1.18 10.35
CA THR A 281 10.50 0.35 9.33
C THR A 281 9.56 -0.65 10.00
N ILE A 282 8.43 -0.90 9.36
CA ILE A 282 7.29 -1.63 9.89
C ILE A 282 7.26 -3.02 9.24
N ASP A 283 7.31 -4.07 10.06
CA ASP A 283 6.77 -5.37 9.66
C ASP A 283 5.25 -5.24 9.62
N SER A 284 4.65 -5.50 8.45
CA SER A 284 3.21 -5.40 8.24
C SER A 284 2.39 -6.19 9.26
N SER A 285 2.93 -7.27 9.82
CA SER A 285 2.26 -8.08 10.85
C SER A 285 2.07 -7.33 12.18
N ASN A 286 2.88 -6.28 12.40
CA ASN A 286 2.92 -5.45 13.60
C ASN A 286 2.36 -4.04 13.37
N ILE A 287 1.67 -3.80 12.24
CA ILE A 287 1.10 -2.48 11.96
C ILE A 287 0.09 -2.07 13.02
N LYS A 288 0.09 -0.78 13.36
CA LYS A 288 -0.81 -0.18 14.34
C LYS A 288 -1.65 0.93 13.71
N ILE A 289 -2.66 1.36 14.45
CA ILE A 289 -3.52 2.50 14.11
C ILE A 289 -2.68 3.76 13.88
N GLU A 290 -1.66 3.98 14.71
CA GLU A 290 -0.79 5.16 14.64
C GLU A 290 -0.01 5.21 13.32
N ASP A 291 0.35 4.06 12.76
CA ASP A 291 1.06 3.96 11.48
C ASP A 291 0.17 4.41 10.31
N TRP A 292 -1.11 4.01 10.31
CA TRP A 292 -2.08 4.47 9.32
C TRP A 292 -2.31 5.98 9.40
N TYR A 293 -2.43 6.53 10.62
CA TYR A 293 -2.54 7.97 10.81
C TYR A 293 -1.32 8.72 10.31
N LYS A 294 -0.13 8.22 10.63
CA LYS A 294 1.13 8.80 10.17
C LYS A 294 1.19 8.85 8.65
N LEU A 295 0.85 7.75 7.96
CA LEU A 295 0.77 7.71 6.50
C LEU A 295 -0.26 8.69 5.94
N ALA A 296 -1.47 8.73 6.50
CA ALA A 296 -2.52 9.63 6.05
C ALA A 296 -2.11 11.11 6.18
N LYS A 297 -1.49 11.46 7.31
CA LYS A 297 -0.98 12.82 7.58
C LYS A 297 0.12 13.23 6.61
N ILE A 298 1.08 12.33 6.34
CA ILE A 298 2.15 12.59 5.36
C ILE A 298 1.55 12.93 4.00
N ILE A 299 0.58 12.12 3.55
CA ILE A 299 -0.06 12.30 2.25
C ILE A 299 -0.86 13.61 2.22
N GLU A 300 -1.66 13.89 3.23
CA GLU A 300 -2.43 15.14 3.36
C GLU A 300 -1.54 16.38 3.25
N GLU A 301 -0.45 16.42 4.02
CA GLU A 301 0.46 17.57 4.07
C GLU A 301 1.31 17.73 2.79
N GLN A 302 1.49 16.66 2.00
CA GLN A 302 2.30 16.67 0.78
C GLN A 302 1.49 16.56 -0.52
N ILE A 303 0.16 16.47 -0.46
CA ILE A 303 -0.67 16.13 -1.62
C ILE A 303 -0.52 17.12 -2.79
N GLN A 304 -0.21 18.39 -2.49
CA GLN A 304 0.00 19.41 -3.51
C GLN A 304 1.39 19.36 -4.17
N ASN A 305 2.37 18.72 -3.53
CA ASN A 305 3.76 18.71 -3.98
C ASN A 305 4.06 17.56 -4.96
N TYR A 306 3.19 16.56 -5.01
CA TYR A 306 3.40 15.33 -5.79
C TYR A 306 2.23 15.08 -6.75
N GLN A 307 2.52 14.46 -7.89
CA GLN A 307 1.47 13.98 -8.82
C GLN A 307 0.85 12.66 -8.37
N GLY A 308 1.44 11.98 -7.40
CA GLY A 308 0.94 10.72 -6.86
C GLY A 308 1.89 10.11 -5.83
N PHE A 309 1.40 9.13 -5.10
CA PHE A 309 2.10 8.45 -4.01
C PHE A 309 2.16 6.95 -4.26
N VAL A 310 3.30 6.34 -3.98
CA VAL A 310 3.49 4.88 -3.93
C VAL A 310 3.93 4.48 -2.54
N ILE A 311 3.22 3.53 -1.94
CA ILE A 311 3.50 3.03 -0.59
C ILE A 311 4.04 1.60 -0.74
N LEU A 312 5.32 1.41 -0.46
CA LEU A 312 5.96 0.10 -0.44
C LEU A 312 5.70 -0.53 0.94
N HIS A 313 4.88 -1.57 0.97
CA HIS A 313 4.32 -2.13 2.19
C HIS A 313 4.46 -3.65 2.24
N GLY A 314 4.54 -4.23 3.44
CA GLY A 314 4.51 -5.68 3.62
C GLY A 314 3.15 -6.29 3.32
N THR A 315 3.13 -7.52 2.82
CA THR A 315 1.94 -8.14 2.22
C THR A 315 0.86 -8.54 3.23
N ASN A 316 1.20 -8.82 4.48
CA ASN A 316 0.27 -9.47 5.42
C ASN A 316 -0.93 -8.58 5.77
N THR A 317 -0.72 -7.27 5.84
CA THR A 317 -1.77 -6.29 6.20
C THR A 317 -1.99 -5.21 5.14
N LEU A 318 -1.44 -5.38 3.93
CA LEU A 318 -1.57 -4.43 2.82
C LEU A 318 -3.05 -4.12 2.48
N ALA A 319 -3.91 -5.14 2.48
CA ALA A 319 -5.35 -4.99 2.27
C ALA A 319 -6.03 -4.14 3.36
N TYR A 320 -5.61 -4.27 4.62
CA TYR A 320 -6.10 -3.43 5.72
C TYR A 320 -5.60 -2.00 5.59
N SER A 321 -4.31 -1.78 5.33
CA SER A 321 -3.73 -0.44 5.19
C SER A 321 -4.34 0.34 4.03
N SER A 322 -4.48 -0.31 2.86
CA SER A 322 -5.12 0.31 1.70
C SER A 322 -6.61 0.57 1.92
N SER A 323 -7.31 -0.29 2.65
CA SER A 323 -8.69 -0.04 3.07
C SER A 323 -8.80 1.16 4.01
N MET A 324 -7.99 1.22 5.07
CA MET A 324 -8.00 2.32 6.04
C MET A 324 -7.69 3.67 5.39
N LEU A 325 -6.61 3.73 4.59
CA LEU A 325 -6.23 4.97 3.91
C LEU A 325 -7.30 5.42 2.90
N SER A 326 -8.04 4.49 2.28
CA SER A 326 -9.16 4.88 1.41
C SER A 326 -10.22 5.69 2.14
N PHE A 327 -10.48 5.40 3.43
CA PHE A 327 -11.45 6.14 4.25
C PHE A 327 -10.85 7.42 4.86
N LEU A 328 -9.59 7.37 5.31
CA LEU A 328 -8.92 8.54 5.90
C LEU A 328 -8.67 9.65 4.88
N LEU A 329 -8.35 9.30 3.64
CA LEU A 329 -8.01 10.26 2.58
C LEU A 329 -9.24 10.68 1.74
N ASN A 330 -10.39 10.02 1.91
CA ASN A 330 -11.53 10.10 1.00
C ASN A 330 -12.06 11.51 0.73
N ASP A 331 -11.95 12.41 1.71
CA ASP A 331 -12.55 13.74 1.63
C ASP A 331 -11.69 14.74 0.84
N PHE A 332 -10.40 14.45 0.61
CA PHE A 332 -9.46 15.36 -0.05
C PHE A 332 -8.57 14.72 -1.13
N LEU A 333 -8.64 13.40 -1.33
CA LEU A 333 -7.80 12.71 -2.30
C LEU A 333 -8.11 13.14 -3.74
N ASN A 334 -7.12 13.73 -4.41
CA ASN A 334 -7.20 14.20 -5.80
C ASN A 334 -6.05 13.70 -6.69
N VAL A 335 -5.17 12.86 -6.14
CA VAL A 335 -4.04 12.22 -6.83
C VAL A 335 -4.04 10.71 -6.54
N PRO A 336 -3.37 9.86 -7.33
CA PRO A 336 -3.28 8.44 -7.05
C PRO A 336 -2.46 8.15 -5.80
N VAL A 337 -2.95 7.23 -4.96
CA VAL A 337 -2.19 6.61 -3.86
C VAL A 337 -2.17 5.11 -4.09
N ILE A 338 -0.99 4.55 -4.34
CA ILE A 338 -0.85 3.18 -4.81
C ILE A 338 -0.01 2.36 -3.83
N PHE A 339 -0.64 1.39 -3.19
CA PHE A 339 0.05 0.38 -2.40
C PHE A 339 0.64 -0.71 -3.31
N THR A 340 1.84 -1.15 -2.98
CA THR A 340 2.50 -2.28 -3.63
C THR A 340 3.53 -2.91 -2.69
N GLY A 341 4.14 -4.01 -3.10
CA GLY A 341 5.07 -4.81 -2.31
C GLY A 341 5.60 -5.99 -3.11
N SER A 342 6.07 -7.02 -2.42
CA SER A 342 6.47 -8.28 -3.05
C SER A 342 6.32 -9.47 -2.10
N GLU A 343 6.12 -10.66 -2.65
CA GLU A 343 6.25 -11.90 -1.88
C GLU A 343 7.71 -12.35 -1.77
N VAL A 344 8.54 -12.00 -2.76
CA VAL A 344 9.96 -12.37 -2.79
C VAL A 344 10.80 -11.10 -2.55
N PRO A 345 11.82 -11.15 -1.66
CA PRO A 345 12.68 -9.99 -1.40
C PRO A 345 13.32 -9.43 -2.68
N LEU A 346 13.49 -8.10 -2.76
CA LEU A 346 14.03 -7.45 -3.96
C LEU A 346 15.45 -7.95 -4.32
N THR A 347 16.23 -8.34 -3.32
CA THR A 347 17.60 -8.83 -3.48
C THR A 347 17.68 -10.26 -4.03
N MET A 348 16.56 -10.98 -4.08
CA MET A 348 16.51 -12.36 -4.54
C MET A 348 16.31 -12.47 -6.06
N PRO A 349 16.92 -13.47 -6.73
CA PRO A 349 16.64 -13.79 -8.12
C PRO A 349 15.15 -14.06 -8.36
N ASN A 350 14.63 -13.63 -9.51
CA ASN A 350 13.23 -13.81 -9.92
C ASN A 350 12.19 -13.17 -8.98
N SER A 351 12.60 -12.17 -8.20
CA SER A 351 11.68 -11.40 -7.35
C SER A 351 10.60 -10.68 -8.17
N ASP A 352 9.37 -10.69 -7.66
CA ASP A 352 8.24 -9.91 -8.17
C ASP A 352 8.32 -8.42 -7.80
N ALA A 353 9.22 -8.04 -6.88
CA ALA A 353 9.37 -6.68 -6.37
C ALA A 353 9.65 -5.66 -7.47
N GLU A 354 10.61 -5.93 -8.34
CA GLU A 354 11.00 -4.99 -9.37
C GLU A 354 9.82 -4.64 -10.29
N HIS A 355 9.07 -5.66 -10.73
CA HIS A 355 7.92 -5.48 -11.61
C HIS A 355 6.81 -4.68 -10.92
N ASN A 356 6.49 -5.04 -9.68
CA ASN A 356 5.45 -4.39 -8.90
C ASN A 356 5.78 -2.92 -8.63
N ILE A 357 7.01 -2.62 -8.20
CA ILE A 357 7.48 -1.25 -7.88
C ILE A 357 7.46 -0.36 -9.12
N LEU A 358 8.08 -0.81 -10.22
CA LEU A 358 8.20 0.00 -11.44
C LEU A 358 6.83 0.37 -12.01
N ASN A 359 5.89 -0.59 -12.02
CA ASN A 359 4.58 -0.35 -12.60
C ASN A 359 3.64 0.39 -11.64
N ALA A 360 3.76 0.23 -10.32
CA ALA A 360 3.05 1.08 -9.36
C ALA A 360 3.48 2.55 -9.49
N ILE A 361 4.78 2.80 -9.65
CA ILE A 361 5.33 4.14 -9.90
C ILE A 361 4.80 4.74 -11.19
N ARG A 362 4.81 3.98 -12.29
CA ARG A 362 4.21 4.42 -13.56
C ARG A 362 2.74 4.71 -13.41
N ALA A 363 2.01 3.88 -12.66
CA ALA A 363 0.59 4.05 -12.38
C ALA A 363 0.29 5.34 -11.59
N ALA A 364 1.22 5.82 -10.75
CA ALA A 364 1.08 7.06 -10.00
C ALA A 364 1.43 8.32 -10.81
N ALA A 365 2.17 8.19 -11.92
CA ALA A 365 2.71 9.28 -12.71
C ALA A 365 1.72 9.86 -13.75
N HIS A 366 0.50 10.22 -13.33
CA HIS A 366 -0.60 10.61 -14.22
C HIS A 366 -0.39 11.93 -14.99
N ASP A 367 0.39 12.86 -14.45
CA ASP A 367 0.69 14.18 -15.05
C ASP A 367 1.88 14.14 -16.02
N SER A 368 2.52 12.98 -16.18
CA SER A 368 3.70 12.81 -17.03
C SER A 368 3.30 12.58 -18.50
N HIS A 369 4.20 12.85 -19.45
CA HIS A 369 3.92 12.60 -20.89
C HIS A 369 3.60 11.12 -21.12
N ASN A 370 2.42 10.82 -21.68
CA ASN A 370 1.85 9.47 -21.81
C ASN A 370 1.61 8.74 -20.47
N GLY A 371 1.44 9.48 -19.38
CA GLY A 371 1.03 8.95 -18.09
C GLY A 371 -0.32 8.23 -18.17
N PRO A 372 -0.60 7.31 -17.22
CA PRO A 372 -1.92 6.70 -17.11
C PRO A 372 -2.97 7.77 -16.82
N MET A 373 -4.23 7.45 -17.11
CA MET A 373 -5.34 8.30 -16.68
C MET A 373 -5.34 8.46 -15.15
N LEU A 374 -5.66 9.67 -14.67
CA LEU A 374 -5.79 9.98 -13.25
C LEU A 374 -6.80 9.04 -12.56
N VAL A 375 -6.33 8.31 -11.56
CA VAL A 375 -7.13 7.50 -10.63
C VAL A 375 -6.99 8.11 -9.23
N PRO A 376 -7.88 9.03 -8.82
CA PRO A 376 -7.80 9.72 -7.53
C PRO A 376 -8.36 8.84 -6.39
N GLU A 377 -7.82 7.63 -6.27
CA GLU A 377 -8.23 6.62 -5.30
C GLU A 377 -7.02 6.00 -4.61
N VAL A 378 -7.26 5.42 -3.43
CA VAL A 378 -6.32 4.48 -2.84
C VAL A 378 -6.46 3.13 -3.55
N THR A 379 -5.37 2.68 -4.16
CA THR A 379 -5.35 1.49 -5.02
C THR A 379 -4.23 0.56 -4.61
N VAL A 380 -4.29 -0.68 -5.10
CA VAL A 380 -3.23 -1.68 -4.96
C VAL A 380 -2.80 -2.09 -6.35
N PHE A 381 -1.52 -1.90 -6.67
CA PHE A 381 -0.93 -2.43 -7.89
C PHE A 381 -0.22 -3.75 -7.56
N TRP A 382 -0.68 -4.84 -8.18
CA TRP A 382 -0.08 -6.15 -7.99
C TRP A 382 -0.03 -6.93 -9.31
N ASN A 383 1.15 -7.50 -9.61
CA ASN A 383 1.43 -8.19 -10.85
C ASN A 383 1.12 -7.28 -12.05
N THR A 384 0.04 -7.52 -12.79
CA THR A 384 -0.37 -6.72 -13.96
C THR A 384 -1.66 -5.93 -13.76
N LYS A 385 -2.18 -5.85 -12.53
CA LYS A 385 -3.52 -5.30 -12.25
C LYS A 385 -3.47 -4.17 -11.23
N LEU A 386 -4.28 -3.14 -11.48
CA LEU A 386 -4.57 -2.07 -10.54
C LEU A 386 -5.96 -2.32 -9.93
N PHE A 387 -6.01 -2.58 -8.63
CA PHE A 387 -7.25 -2.82 -7.89
C PHE A 387 -7.62 -1.61 -7.04
N ARG A 388 -8.92 -1.41 -6.79
CA ARG A 388 -9.38 -0.50 -5.74
C ARG A 388 -8.94 -1.06 -4.38
N GLY A 389 -8.28 -0.25 -3.55
CA GLY A 389 -7.61 -0.73 -2.34
C GLY A 389 -8.56 -1.39 -1.33
N ASN A 390 -9.69 -0.74 -1.06
CA ASN A 390 -10.73 -1.24 -0.13
C ASN A 390 -11.61 -2.38 -0.69
N ARG A 391 -11.20 -2.99 -1.80
CA ARG A 391 -11.83 -4.17 -2.41
C ARG A 391 -10.87 -5.36 -2.51
N VAL A 392 -9.64 -5.22 -2.01
CA VAL A 392 -8.59 -6.22 -2.12
C VAL A 392 -8.54 -7.11 -0.88
N THR A 393 -8.25 -8.39 -1.07
CA THR A 393 -7.87 -9.34 -0.02
C THR A 393 -6.65 -10.17 -0.43
N LYS A 394 -5.85 -10.61 0.54
CA LYS A 394 -4.74 -11.54 0.29
C LYS A 394 -5.30 -12.94 0.05
N LYS A 395 -5.21 -13.42 -1.19
CA LYS A 395 -5.68 -14.72 -1.68
C LYS A 395 -4.79 -15.88 -1.27
N TYR A 396 -3.48 -15.71 -1.39
CA TYR A 396 -2.48 -16.76 -1.19
C TYR A 396 -1.47 -16.31 -0.13
N ALA A 397 -1.06 -17.24 0.73
CA ALA A 397 -0.18 -16.92 1.86
C ALA A 397 1.26 -16.63 1.40
N SER A 398 1.83 -17.51 0.56
CA SER A 398 3.21 -17.41 0.07
C SER A 398 3.54 -18.34 -1.11
N ASP A 399 2.66 -19.26 -1.50
CA ASP A 399 2.92 -20.29 -2.53
C ASP A 399 2.85 -19.75 -3.96
N ARG A 400 2.35 -18.53 -4.15
CA ARG A 400 2.14 -17.87 -5.44
C ARG A 400 2.36 -16.37 -5.31
N THR A 401 2.89 -15.75 -6.37
CA THR A 401 3.05 -14.29 -6.45
C THR A 401 1.75 -13.56 -6.82
N GLU A 402 0.69 -14.27 -7.21
CA GLU A 402 -0.66 -13.73 -7.43
C GLU A 402 -1.44 -13.52 -6.12
N SER A 403 -0.78 -12.92 -5.14
CA SER A 403 -1.23 -12.89 -3.75
C SER A 403 -2.49 -12.10 -3.51
N PHE A 404 -2.84 -11.13 -4.36
CA PHE A 404 -3.98 -10.25 -4.14
C PHE A 404 -5.02 -10.38 -5.25
N HIS A 405 -6.28 -10.29 -4.84
CA HIS A 405 -7.40 -10.21 -5.77
C HIS A 405 -8.54 -9.40 -5.17
N SER A 406 -9.53 -9.08 -6.01
CA SER A 406 -10.74 -8.38 -5.60
C SER A 406 -11.98 -9.26 -5.84
N PRO A 407 -12.50 -9.96 -4.81
CA PRO A 407 -13.56 -10.95 -5.00
C PRO A 407 -14.87 -10.35 -5.53
N ASN A 408 -15.28 -9.20 -4.98
CA ASN A 408 -16.58 -8.59 -5.23
C ASN A 408 -16.53 -7.41 -6.20
N MET A 409 -15.37 -7.18 -6.83
CA MET A 409 -15.21 -6.25 -7.94
C MET A 409 -14.60 -7.00 -9.14
N HIS A 410 -15.48 -7.50 -10.00
CA HIS A 410 -15.14 -8.43 -11.08
C HIS A 410 -14.07 -7.93 -12.07
N ARG A 411 -13.92 -6.60 -12.24
CA ARG A 411 -12.89 -5.98 -13.11
C ARG A 411 -11.92 -5.15 -12.26
N PRO A 412 -10.60 -5.27 -12.47
CA PRO A 412 -9.65 -4.32 -11.91
C PRO A 412 -9.90 -2.92 -12.49
N LEU A 413 -9.48 -1.88 -11.78
CA LEU A 413 -9.53 -0.50 -12.28
C LEU A 413 -8.67 -0.32 -13.53
N GLY A 414 -7.57 -1.07 -13.63
CA GLY A 414 -6.75 -1.11 -14.83
C GLY A 414 -5.93 -2.38 -14.95
N THR A 415 -5.49 -2.67 -16.17
CA THR A 415 -4.61 -3.79 -16.50
C THR A 415 -3.44 -3.31 -17.34
N LEU A 416 -2.23 -3.76 -16.99
CA LEU A 416 -1.02 -3.51 -17.77
C LEU A 416 -1.05 -4.36 -19.04
N ALA A 417 -1.02 -3.71 -20.21
CA ALA A 417 -0.99 -4.36 -21.52
C ALA A 417 0.00 -3.62 -22.43
N GLN A 418 0.95 -4.37 -23.02
CA GLN A 418 1.96 -3.83 -23.94
C GLN A 418 2.61 -2.54 -23.41
N ASP A 419 3.21 -2.60 -22.22
CA ASP A 419 3.84 -1.47 -21.50
C ASP A 419 2.94 -0.32 -20.99
N LYS A 420 1.66 -0.31 -21.36
CA LYS A 420 0.70 0.72 -20.95
C LYS A 420 -0.30 0.20 -19.92
N LEU A 421 -0.59 1.02 -18.91
CA LEU A 421 -1.69 0.77 -17.99
C LEU A 421 -3.01 1.22 -18.62
N ASN A 422 -3.85 0.28 -19.01
CA ASN A 422 -5.18 0.54 -19.53
C ASN A 422 -6.18 0.63 -18.37
N VAL A 423 -6.60 1.84 -18.04
CA VAL A 423 -7.55 2.11 -16.95
C VAL A 423 -8.96 2.23 -17.51
N ASP A 424 -9.93 1.56 -16.87
CA ASP A 424 -11.35 1.70 -17.17
C ASP A 424 -11.96 2.87 -16.39
N SER A 425 -12.14 4.00 -17.07
CA SER A 425 -12.70 5.22 -16.48
C SER A 425 -14.10 5.07 -15.91
N SER A 426 -14.87 4.11 -16.42
CA SER A 426 -16.23 3.84 -15.95
C SER A 426 -16.26 3.19 -14.57
N LEU A 427 -15.11 2.68 -14.08
CA LEU A 427 -14.99 2.05 -12.77
C LEU A 427 -14.43 3.01 -11.70
N ILE A 428 -13.85 4.15 -12.10
CA ILE A 428 -13.23 5.10 -11.17
C ILE A 428 -14.30 5.80 -10.34
N PHE A 429 -14.15 5.73 -9.03
CA PHE A 429 -15.00 6.41 -8.06
C PHE A 429 -14.59 7.89 -7.96
N ARG A 430 -15.19 8.73 -8.80
CA ARG A 430 -14.93 10.18 -8.82
C ARG A 430 -15.87 10.92 -7.87
N ARG A 431 -15.34 11.66 -6.89
CA ARG A 431 -16.14 12.59 -6.08
C ARG A 431 -16.26 13.96 -6.74
N ARG A 432 -17.44 14.57 -6.53
CA ARG A 432 -17.88 15.86 -7.14
C ARG A 432 -17.12 17.09 -6.63
N SER A 433 -16.30 16.97 -5.58
CA SER A 433 -15.62 18.09 -4.93
C SER A 433 -14.17 18.24 -5.40
N LEU A 434 -13.98 18.60 -6.66
CA LEU A 434 -12.68 19.06 -7.16
C LEU A 434 -12.41 20.55 -6.83
N PHE A 435 -13.34 21.25 -6.14
CA PHE A 435 -13.35 22.73 -6.09
C PHE A 435 -13.35 23.39 -4.71
N SER A 436 -13.27 22.67 -3.59
CA SER A 436 -13.11 23.32 -2.28
C SER A 436 -11.85 22.85 -1.55
N TYR A 437 -10.68 23.13 -2.11
CA TYR A 437 -9.41 23.10 -1.37
C TYR A 437 -9.30 24.32 -0.42
N ASN A 438 -10.36 24.61 0.34
CA ASN A 438 -10.48 25.79 1.20
C ASN A 438 -11.16 25.47 2.53
N VAL A 439 -10.81 24.33 3.13
CA VAL A 439 -11.02 24.13 4.56
C VAL A 439 -9.65 24.04 5.18
N SER A 440 -9.36 24.93 6.13
CA SER A 440 -8.14 24.83 6.94
C SER A 440 -8.18 23.51 7.71
N HIS A 441 -7.51 22.47 7.20
CA HIS A 441 -7.38 21.17 7.86
C HIS A 441 -6.35 21.28 8.99
N ARG A 442 -6.71 22.03 10.05
CA ARG A 442 -6.05 21.93 11.35
C ARG A 442 -6.78 20.84 12.12
N ASP A 443 -6.10 19.73 12.37
CA ASP A 443 -6.51 18.62 13.25
C ASP A 443 -7.74 17.80 12.80
N THR A 444 -7.85 17.48 11.51
CA THR A 444 -8.97 16.70 10.92
C THR A 444 -8.79 15.19 10.95
N LEU A 445 -7.60 14.67 11.27
CA LEU A 445 -7.42 13.25 11.49
C LEU A 445 -8.12 12.88 12.80
N ILE A 446 -9.16 12.06 12.65
CA ILE A 446 -9.97 11.52 13.73
C ILE A 446 -9.04 10.79 14.74
N LYS A 447 -9.50 10.41 15.93
CA LYS A 447 -8.73 9.49 16.80
C LYS A 447 -9.34 8.11 16.67
N LEU A 448 -8.62 7.12 16.12
CA LEU A 448 -9.09 5.73 16.12
C LEU A 448 -8.82 5.10 17.49
N ASP A 449 -9.82 5.09 18.38
CA ASP A 449 -9.71 4.49 19.72
C ASP A 449 -10.82 3.47 20.04
N ALA A 450 -11.63 3.10 19.04
CA ALA A 450 -12.69 2.12 19.21
C ALA A 450 -12.13 0.69 19.30
N ILE A 451 -12.67 -0.11 20.20
CA ILE A 451 -12.31 -1.52 20.35
C ILE A 451 -13.23 -2.36 19.47
N ILE A 452 -12.65 -3.00 18.45
CA ILE A 452 -13.36 -3.90 17.54
C ILE A 452 -12.95 -5.34 17.77
N SER A 453 -13.94 -6.22 17.84
CA SER A 453 -13.76 -7.68 17.85
C SER A 453 -14.31 -8.29 16.56
N ILE A 454 -13.73 -9.42 16.14
CA ILE A 454 -14.19 -10.22 15.00
C ILE A 454 -14.56 -11.60 15.53
N LEU A 455 -15.80 -12.02 15.30
CA LEU A 455 -16.30 -13.35 15.65
C LEU A 455 -16.49 -14.17 14.37
N LEU A 456 -15.67 -15.19 14.19
CA LEU A 456 -15.94 -16.23 13.21
C LEU A 456 -17.10 -17.11 13.70
N ILE A 457 -18.15 -17.22 12.89
CA ILE A 457 -19.26 -18.12 13.17
C ILE A 457 -18.89 -19.52 12.65
N TYR A 458 -18.92 -20.53 13.52
CA TYR A 458 -18.66 -21.93 13.18
C TYR A 458 -19.58 -22.87 13.97
N PRO A 459 -19.77 -24.14 13.53
CA PRO A 459 -20.69 -25.06 14.18
C PRO A 459 -20.28 -25.32 15.63
N GLU A 460 -21.26 -25.36 16.53
CA GLU A 460 -21.03 -25.59 17.97
C GLU A 460 -20.11 -24.56 18.64
N MET A 461 -20.05 -23.32 18.11
CA MET A 461 -19.24 -22.27 18.72
C MET A 461 -19.62 -21.99 20.18
N ASP A 462 -18.61 -21.96 21.05
CA ASP A 462 -18.77 -21.55 22.45
C ASP A 462 -18.75 -20.03 22.54
N ILE A 463 -19.85 -19.41 22.98
CA ILE A 463 -19.99 -17.95 23.07
C ILE A 463 -19.60 -17.38 24.44
N THR A 464 -19.10 -18.21 25.37
CA THR A 464 -18.73 -17.78 26.73
C THR A 464 -17.62 -16.73 26.73
N PHE A 465 -16.66 -16.81 25.82
CA PHE A 465 -15.60 -15.80 25.71
C PHE A 465 -16.15 -14.42 25.30
N LEU A 466 -17.19 -14.38 24.47
CA LEU A 466 -17.82 -13.13 24.06
C LEU A 466 -18.60 -12.51 25.23
N LYS A 467 -19.30 -13.33 26.02
CA LYS A 467 -19.95 -12.89 27.26
C LYS A 467 -18.98 -12.28 28.26
N ALA A 468 -17.77 -12.82 28.38
CA ALA A 468 -16.75 -12.29 29.28
C ALA A 468 -16.16 -10.95 28.82
N SER A 469 -16.21 -10.65 27.53
CA SER A 469 -15.57 -9.48 26.90
C SER A 469 -16.55 -8.37 26.48
N GLU A 470 -17.87 -8.63 26.53
CA GLU A 470 -18.93 -7.73 26.01
C GLU A 470 -18.82 -6.27 26.49
N LYS A 471 -18.36 -6.02 27.72
CA LYS A 471 -18.33 -4.67 28.32
C LYS A 471 -17.24 -3.76 27.75
N LYS A 472 -16.36 -4.28 26.90
CA LYS A 472 -15.20 -3.57 26.35
C LYS A 472 -15.26 -3.38 24.83
N ILE A 473 -16.33 -3.81 24.17
CA ILE A 473 -16.41 -3.87 22.70
C ILE A 473 -17.30 -2.74 22.18
N ASP A 474 -16.72 -1.81 21.43
CA ASP A 474 -17.46 -0.75 20.72
C ASP A 474 -18.07 -1.26 19.42
N GLY A 475 -17.37 -2.19 18.74
CA GLY A 475 -17.78 -2.78 17.48
C GLY A 475 -17.54 -4.28 17.40
N LEU A 476 -18.49 -5.05 16.86
CA LEU A 476 -18.36 -6.48 16.62
C LEU A 476 -18.63 -6.80 15.15
N ILE A 477 -17.70 -7.50 14.50
CA ILE A 477 -17.89 -8.07 13.16
C ILE A 477 -18.27 -9.54 13.32
N LEU A 478 -19.44 -9.91 12.81
CA LEU A 478 -19.84 -11.30 12.66
C LEU A 478 -19.40 -11.78 11.28
N LEU A 479 -18.54 -12.79 11.21
CA LEU A 479 -18.21 -13.51 9.98
C LEU A 479 -19.14 -14.71 9.85
N SER A 480 -20.29 -14.47 9.22
CA SER A 480 -21.42 -15.40 9.12
C SER A 480 -21.36 -16.30 7.89
N TYR A 481 -22.16 -17.38 7.91
CA TYR A 481 -22.22 -18.34 6.81
C TYR A 481 -22.91 -17.78 5.56
N GLY A 482 -22.41 -18.12 4.38
CA GLY A 482 -23.10 -17.89 3.10
C GLY A 482 -23.61 -16.44 2.97
N PRO A 483 -24.91 -16.21 2.78
CA PRO A 483 -25.48 -14.86 2.65
C PRO A 483 -25.61 -14.09 3.98
N GLY A 484 -24.88 -14.46 5.04
CA GLY A 484 -24.93 -13.79 6.35
C GLY A 484 -25.77 -14.51 7.40
N ASN A 485 -25.88 -15.84 7.32
CA ASN A 485 -26.62 -16.65 8.28
C ASN A 485 -25.82 -16.91 9.57
N SER A 486 -26.51 -16.99 10.70
CA SER A 486 -25.94 -17.41 11.99
C SER A 486 -26.74 -18.56 12.61
N PRO A 487 -26.21 -19.24 13.65
CA PRO A 487 -26.99 -20.18 14.44
C PRO A 487 -28.24 -19.52 15.01
N ASP A 488 -29.37 -20.22 14.89
CA ASP A 488 -30.64 -19.85 15.51
C ASP A 488 -30.74 -20.50 16.88
N ASN A 489 -29.91 -20.02 17.82
CA ASN A 489 -29.98 -20.44 19.22
C ASN A 489 -30.32 -19.23 20.11
N ASP A 490 -31.12 -19.47 21.15
CA ASP A 490 -31.63 -18.42 22.03
C ASP A 490 -30.52 -17.69 22.79
N GLU A 491 -29.46 -18.41 23.17
CA GLU A 491 -28.37 -17.88 23.98
C GLU A 491 -27.52 -16.84 23.23
N PHE A 492 -27.20 -17.14 21.97
CA PHE A 492 -26.49 -16.28 21.04
C PHE A 492 -27.34 -15.07 20.67
N THR A 493 -28.59 -15.29 20.27
CA THR A 493 -29.53 -14.22 19.94
C THR A 493 -29.73 -13.27 21.12
N LYS A 494 -29.84 -13.80 22.34
CA LYS A 494 -29.93 -13.00 23.57
C LYS A 494 -28.66 -12.19 23.81
N LEU A 495 -27.47 -12.78 23.65
CA LEU A 495 -26.20 -12.09 23.82
C LEU A 495 -26.04 -10.93 22.81
N ILE A 496 -26.30 -11.17 21.53
CA ILE A 496 -26.25 -10.14 20.49
C ILE A 496 -27.22 -9.00 20.82
N ARG A 497 -28.44 -9.31 21.26
CA ARG A 497 -29.42 -8.30 21.71
C ARG A 497 -28.89 -7.48 22.89
N GLU A 498 -28.31 -8.13 23.90
CA GLU A 498 -27.76 -7.46 25.08
C GLU A 498 -26.60 -6.52 24.73
N MET A 499 -25.72 -6.92 23.80
CA MET A 499 -24.62 -6.10 23.32
C MET A 499 -25.11 -4.86 22.56
N ILE A 500 -26.09 -5.02 21.67
CA ILE A 500 -26.69 -3.89 20.93
C ILE A 500 -27.36 -2.91 21.89
N LEU A 501 -28.11 -3.40 22.88
CA LEU A 501 -28.75 -2.57 23.90
C LEU A 501 -27.72 -1.79 24.76
N LYS A 502 -26.51 -2.33 24.93
CA LYS A 502 -25.39 -1.64 25.60
C LYS A 502 -24.65 -0.64 24.70
N GLY A 503 -25.04 -0.55 23.42
CA GLY A 503 -24.49 0.40 22.46
C GLY A 503 -23.31 -0.14 21.62
N THR A 504 -23.04 -1.44 21.65
CA THR A 504 -22.08 -2.07 20.72
C THR A 504 -22.66 -2.09 19.31
N ILE A 505 -21.88 -1.65 18.34
CA ILE A 505 -22.27 -1.69 16.92
C ILE A 505 -21.87 -3.04 16.33
N ILE A 506 -22.86 -3.80 15.88
CA ILE A 506 -22.62 -5.14 15.32
C ILE A 506 -22.85 -5.10 13.81
N VAL A 507 -21.87 -5.55 13.04
CA VAL A 507 -21.92 -5.63 11.57
C VAL A 507 -21.81 -7.09 11.13
N ASN A 508 -22.56 -7.47 10.10
CA ASN A 508 -22.56 -8.82 9.53
C ASN A 508 -21.79 -8.81 8.20
N VAL A 509 -20.77 -9.65 8.12
CA VAL A 509 -19.91 -9.87 6.95
C VAL A 509 -19.94 -11.37 6.64
N THR A 510 -19.96 -11.75 5.36
CA THR A 510 -19.87 -13.17 5.01
C THR A 510 -18.45 -13.70 5.19
N GLN A 511 -18.31 -14.94 5.67
CA GLN A 511 -17.03 -15.65 5.65
C GLN A 511 -16.61 -16.07 4.22
N CYS A 512 -17.54 -16.07 3.27
CA CYS A 512 -17.26 -16.44 1.88
C CYS A 512 -16.52 -15.29 1.19
N PRO A 513 -15.39 -15.55 0.49
CA PRO A 513 -14.67 -14.48 -0.20
C PRO A 513 -15.51 -13.78 -1.26
N TYR A 514 -16.36 -14.54 -1.97
CA TYR A 514 -17.24 -14.04 -3.03
C TYR A 514 -18.69 -14.00 -2.56
N GLY A 515 -19.38 -12.94 -2.95
CA GLY A 515 -20.79 -12.73 -2.64
C GLY A 515 -21.00 -11.58 -1.68
N LYS A 516 -22.21 -11.48 -1.17
CA LYS A 516 -22.64 -10.41 -0.28
C LYS A 516 -23.54 -10.97 0.80
N VAL A 517 -23.61 -10.25 1.91
CA VAL A 517 -24.67 -10.48 2.87
C VAL A 517 -26.01 -10.13 2.20
N GLU A 518 -26.95 -11.07 2.25
CA GLU A 518 -28.29 -10.92 1.72
C GLU A 518 -29.29 -11.21 2.84
N LEU A 519 -29.66 -10.17 3.57
CA LEU A 519 -30.69 -10.23 4.62
C LEU A 519 -32.11 -10.48 4.07
N LYS A 520 -32.22 -10.80 2.78
CA LYS A 520 -33.44 -10.74 1.97
C LYS A 520 -34.23 -12.06 1.94
N LEU A 521 -33.63 -13.21 2.30
CA LEU A 521 -34.15 -14.51 1.84
C LEU A 521 -34.43 -15.57 2.92
N PHE A 522 -33.93 -15.45 4.15
CA PHE A 522 -34.01 -16.55 5.12
C PHE A 522 -34.46 -16.09 6.51
N GLU A 523 -35.44 -16.79 7.10
CA GLU A 523 -35.92 -16.55 8.48
C GLU A 523 -34.77 -16.54 9.51
N THR A 524 -33.69 -17.29 9.28
CA THR A 524 -32.49 -17.31 10.15
C THR A 524 -31.62 -16.05 10.04
N SER A 525 -31.53 -15.43 8.86
CA SER A 525 -30.85 -14.13 8.68
C SER A 525 -31.69 -12.95 9.19
N ALA A 526 -33.02 -13.11 9.22
CA ALA A 526 -33.95 -12.09 9.72
C ALA A 526 -33.70 -11.80 11.21
N VAL A 527 -33.40 -12.83 12.01
CA VAL A 527 -33.18 -12.67 13.46
C VAL A 527 -32.09 -11.65 13.77
N LEU A 528 -30.91 -11.73 13.16
CA LEU A 528 -29.82 -10.75 13.39
C LEU A 528 -30.23 -9.33 12.98
N PHE A 529 -30.94 -9.21 11.86
CA PHE A 529 -31.40 -7.93 11.36
C PHE A 529 -32.51 -7.33 12.23
N ASP A 530 -33.41 -8.15 12.79
CA ASP A 530 -34.44 -7.76 13.77
C ASP A 530 -33.80 -7.29 15.09
N LEU A 531 -32.64 -7.85 15.44
CA LEU A 531 -31.85 -7.38 16.58
C LEU A 531 -31.17 -6.03 16.35
N GLY A 532 -31.03 -5.59 15.09
CA GLY A 532 -30.36 -4.35 14.73
C GLY A 532 -28.91 -4.51 14.23
N VAL A 533 -28.50 -5.73 13.87
CA VAL A 533 -27.20 -5.97 13.21
C VAL A 533 -27.18 -5.31 11.83
N ILE A 534 -26.06 -4.68 11.49
CA ILE A 534 -25.87 -3.89 10.28
C ILE A 534 -25.36 -4.75 9.13
N ASP A 535 -25.94 -4.57 7.95
CA ASP A 535 -25.50 -5.22 6.70
C ASP A 535 -24.22 -4.58 6.15
N ALA A 536 -23.16 -5.38 5.96
CA ALA A 536 -21.91 -4.94 5.32
C ALA A 536 -21.91 -5.10 3.79
N GLY A 537 -22.99 -5.62 3.19
CA GLY A 537 -23.10 -5.86 1.76
C GLY A 537 -22.02 -6.81 1.25
N ASP A 538 -21.28 -6.36 0.24
CA ASP A 538 -20.21 -7.11 -0.43
C ASP A 538 -18.80 -6.62 -0.06
N MET A 539 -18.65 -5.95 1.09
CA MET A 539 -17.34 -5.56 1.61
C MET A 539 -16.48 -6.78 1.96
N THR A 540 -15.17 -6.66 1.79
CA THR A 540 -14.22 -7.62 2.37
C THR A 540 -14.14 -7.42 3.88
N LEU A 541 -13.59 -8.41 4.61
CA LEU A 541 -13.36 -8.28 6.06
C LEU A 541 -12.45 -7.09 6.39
N GLU A 542 -11.38 -6.92 5.61
CA GLU A 542 -10.40 -5.85 5.81
C GLU A 542 -11.07 -4.48 5.70
N SER A 543 -11.89 -4.32 4.67
CA SER A 543 -12.64 -3.08 4.44
C SER A 543 -13.70 -2.83 5.50
N ALA A 544 -14.49 -3.85 5.85
CA ALA A 544 -15.52 -3.74 6.90
C ALA A 544 -14.92 -3.39 8.27
N TYR A 545 -13.78 -4.00 8.63
CA TYR A 545 -13.04 -3.65 9.85
C TYR A 545 -12.56 -2.21 9.84
N CYS A 546 -11.85 -1.79 8.79
CA CYS A 546 -11.32 -0.44 8.68
C CYS A 546 -12.45 0.61 8.67
N LYS A 547 -13.56 0.32 7.98
CA LYS A 547 -14.72 1.21 7.92
C LYS A 547 -15.44 1.31 9.26
N LEU A 548 -15.65 0.19 9.96
CA LEU A 548 -16.29 0.19 11.28
C LEU A 548 -15.45 1.01 12.26
N LEU A 549 -14.12 0.83 12.23
CA LEU A 549 -13.19 1.61 13.04
C LEU A 549 -13.30 3.10 12.72
N TRP A 550 -13.23 3.46 11.44
CA TRP A 550 -13.34 4.85 11.00
C TRP A 550 -14.67 5.51 11.39
N VAL A 551 -15.82 4.84 11.18
CA VAL A 551 -17.14 5.40 11.52
C VAL A 551 -17.32 5.51 13.03
N LEU A 552 -16.91 4.51 13.81
CA LEU A 552 -16.98 4.55 15.27
C LEU A 552 -16.14 5.66 15.87
N SER A 553 -15.05 6.04 15.21
CA SER A 553 -14.20 7.13 15.68
C SER A 553 -14.76 8.52 15.39
N LYS A 554 -15.76 8.64 14.50
CA LYS A 554 -16.56 9.87 14.27
C LYS A 554 -17.64 10.10 15.34
N LYS A 555 -17.81 9.18 16.30
CA LYS A 555 -18.89 9.13 17.32
C LYS A 555 -19.01 10.35 18.26
N ARG A 556 -18.10 11.34 18.20
CA ARG A 556 -18.01 12.43 19.20
C ARG A 556 -18.88 13.67 18.95
N GLU A 557 -19.60 13.76 17.83
CA GLU A 557 -20.33 14.99 17.51
C GLU A 557 -21.76 15.07 18.09
N ASN A 558 -22.37 13.96 18.52
CA ASN A 558 -23.78 13.95 18.95
C ASN A 558 -23.98 13.51 20.42
N ARG A 559 -24.73 14.31 21.20
CA ARG A 559 -24.98 14.07 22.64
C ARG A 559 -26.01 12.97 22.93
N MET A 560 -26.79 12.53 21.93
CA MET A 560 -27.86 11.53 22.09
C MET A 560 -27.42 10.19 21.46
N LEU A 561 -27.31 9.14 22.28
CA LEU A 561 -26.81 7.82 21.86
C LEU A 561 -27.57 7.23 20.66
N GLU A 562 -28.89 7.32 20.63
CA GLU A 562 -29.72 6.80 19.53
C GLU A 562 -29.41 7.47 18.19
N LYS A 563 -29.28 8.81 18.19
CA LYS A 563 -28.91 9.57 16.98
C LYS A 563 -27.49 9.23 16.53
N THR A 564 -26.60 8.95 17.47
CA THR A 564 -25.23 8.51 17.18
C THR A 564 -25.21 7.13 16.53
N ILE A 565 -25.97 6.16 17.05
CA ILE A 565 -26.06 4.81 16.47
C ILE A 565 -26.65 4.86 15.06
N GLU A 566 -27.72 5.64 14.86
CA GLU A 566 -28.34 5.82 13.55
C GLU A 566 -27.36 6.48 12.55
N SER A 567 -26.61 7.50 12.98
CA SER A 567 -25.56 8.12 12.17
C SER A 567 -24.44 7.14 11.80
N ILE A 568 -24.01 6.30 12.76
CA ILE A 568 -23.00 5.26 12.51
C ILE A 568 -23.53 4.26 11.47
N LYS A 569 -24.74 3.75 11.64
CA LYS A 569 -25.37 2.83 10.70
C LYS A 569 -25.44 3.42 9.30
N ASN A 570 -25.91 4.66 9.18
CA ASN A 570 -26.03 5.33 7.88
C ASN A 570 -24.67 5.56 7.22
N ASN A 571 -23.63 5.95 7.97
CA ASN A 571 -22.29 6.11 7.41
C ASN A 571 -21.63 4.77 7.05
N PHE A 572 -21.90 3.71 7.81
CA PHE A 572 -21.38 2.37 7.52
C PHE A 572 -22.06 1.73 6.31
N GLN A 573 -23.36 1.97 6.11
CA GLN A 573 -24.12 1.39 4.99
C GLN A 573 -24.07 2.22 3.70
N LYS A 574 -23.50 3.42 3.75
CA LYS A 574 -23.25 4.24 2.57
C LYS A 574 -21.93 3.84 1.91
N ASN A 575 -21.89 3.71 0.59
CA ASN A 575 -20.65 3.61 -0.18
C ASN A 575 -19.81 4.89 -0.01
N ILE A 576 -18.67 4.81 0.68
CA ILE A 576 -17.87 6.00 1.03
C ILE A 576 -16.76 6.26 0.02
N ALA A 577 -16.04 5.21 -0.37
CA ALA A 577 -14.83 5.24 -1.19
C ALA A 577 -14.80 4.08 -2.21
N GLY A 578 -15.96 3.53 -2.58
CA GLY A 578 -16.08 2.44 -3.55
C GLY A 578 -15.97 1.03 -2.95
N GLU A 579 -15.97 0.88 -1.63
CA GLU A 579 -15.75 -0.36 -0.88
C GLU A 579 -16.89 -1.37 -0.98
N MET A 580 -18.09 -0.91 -1.35
CA MET A 580 -19.28 -1.73 -1.54
C MET A 580 -20.01 -1.33 -2.80
N SER A 581 -20.75 -2.26 -3.39
CA SER A 581 -21.35 -2.08 -4.72
C SER A 581 -22.63 -1.24 -4.70
N VAL A 582 -23.28 -1.17 -3.52
CA VAL A 582 -24.50 -0.41 -3.30
C VAL A 582 -24.48 0.23 -1.91
N SER A 583 -24.95 1.46 -1.82
CA SER A 583 -25.33 2.09 -0.55
C SER A 583 -26.70 1.58 -0.12
N ILE A 584 -26.92 1.38 1.18
CA ILE A 584 -28.18 0.97 1.78
C ILE A 584 -28.73 2.11 2.64
N HIS A 585 -29.94 2.57 2.34
CA HIS A 585 -30.61 3.67 3.04
C HIS A 585 -31.87 3.16 3.70
N THR A 586 -32.09 3.47 4.98
CA THR A 586 -33.30 3.09 5.71
C THR A 586 -34.11 4.32 6.07
N PHE A 587 -35.36 4.39 5.63
CA PHE A 587 -36.30 5.47 5.93
C PHE A 587 -37.44 4.95 6.81
N LYS A 588 -37.64 5.52 7.99
CA LYS A 588 -38.79 5.20 8.84
C LYS A 588 -40.00 5.99 8.34
N ILE A 589 -41.01 5.31 7.84
CA ILE A 589 -42.18 5.93 7.20
C ILE A 589 -43.46 5.88 8.03
N GLY A 590 -43.46 5.14 9.15
CA GLY A 590 -44.58 5.17 10.08
C GLY A 590 -44.44 4.20 11.24
N HIS A 591 -45.35 4.31 12.20
CA HIS A 591 -45.56 3.38 13.31
C HIS A 591 -47.04 3.43 13.70
N SER A 592 -47.56 2.39 14.34
CA SER A 592 -48.89 2.41 14.94
C SER A 592 -48.89 1.65 16.26
N ASN A 593 -49.15 2.36 17.34
CA ASN A 593 -49.29 1.77 18.68
C ASN A 593 -50.74 1.40 19.00
N THR A 594 -51.69 1.77 18.13
CA THR A 594 -53.12 1.50 18.29
C THR A 594 -53.54 0.36 17.37
N PHE A 595 -54.34 -0.58 17.91
CA PHE A 595 -54.91 -1.67 17.13
C PHE A 595 -56.00 -1.14 16.21
N LEU A 596 -55.79 -1.25 14.90
CA LEU A 596 -56.69 -0.76 13.86
C LEU A 596 -56.91 -1.85 12.82
N LYS A 597 -58.11 -1.89 12.23
CA LYS A 597 -58.46 -2.85 11.16
C LYS A 597 -57.77 -2.53 9.84
N ASN A 598 -57.67 -1.24 9.53
CA ASN A 598 -57.03 -0.70 8.33
C ASN A 598 -56.12 0.46 8.73
N ILE A 599 -54.85 0.39 8.35
CA ILE A 599 -53.87 1.43 8.63
C ILE A 599 -53.42 2.04 7.31
N LYS A 600 -53.58 3.36 7.18
CA LYS A 600 -53.18 4.13 6.01
C LYS A 600 -51.99 5.00 6.38
N LEU A 601 -50.86 4.78 5.71
CA LEU A 601 -49.65 5.58 5.82
C LEU A 601 -49.46 6.37 4.53
N LYS A 602 -49.49 7.70 4.64
CA LYS A 602 -49.13 8.59 3.52
C LYS A 602 -47.65 8.95 3.63
N TRP A 603 -46.93 8.85 2.53
CA TRP A 603 -45.52 9.23 2.46
C TRP A 603 -45.26 10.07 1.23
N LEU A 604 -44.63 11.23 1.40
CA LEU A 604 -44.29 12.11 0.27
C LEU A 604 -42.92 11.68 -0.26
N ILE A 605 -42.76 11.66 -1.58
CA ILE A 605 -41.44 11.34 -2.17
C ILE A 605 -40.42 12.41 -1.79
N SER A 606 -40.85 13.66 -1.65
CA SER A 606 -40.02 14.77 -1.15
C SER A 606 -39.40 14.50 0.22
N ASP A 607 -39.93 13.54 1.00
CA ASP A 607 -39.40 13.18 2.31
C ASP A 607 -38.18 12.24 2.22
N THR A 608 -37.86 11.71 1.03
CA THR A 608 -36.69 10.85 0.77
C THR A 608 -35.39 11.64 0.53
N ILE A 609 -35.12 12.64 1.37
CA ILE A 609 -33.90 13.46 1.31
C ILE A 609 -32.81 12.82 2.19
N PHE A 610 -31.66 12.50 1.62
CA PHE A 610 -30.51 11.96 2.34
C PHE A 610 -29.45 13.03 2.56
N GLY A 611 -29.21 13.46 3.82
CA GLY A 611 -28.14 14.40 4.15
C GLY A 611 -28.20 15.72 3.35
N GLY A 612 -29.41 16.17 2.96
CA GLY A 612 -29.62 17.36 2.13
C GLY A 612 -29.48 17.14 0.62
N LYS A 613 -29.36 15.90 0.13
CA LYS A 613 -29.33 15.55 -1.31
C LYS A 613 -30.41 14.54 -1.66
N GLU A 614 -31.03 14.75 -2.81
CA GLU A 614 -32.06 13.87 -3.38
C GLU A 614 -31.42 12.59 -3.94
N ILE A 615 -32.02 11.42 -3.67
CA ILE A 615 -31.57 10.15 -4.27
C ILE A 615 -31.95 10.16 -5.74
N ASN A 616 -30.98 9.95 -6.63
CA ASN A 616 -31.26 9.82 -8.06
C ASN A 616 -32.10 8.54 -8.30
N PRO A 617 -33.31 8.65 -8.90
CA PRO A 617 -34.17 7.50 -9.17
C PRO A 617 -33.51 6.40 -10.02
N TYR A 618 -32.58 6.78 -10.90
CA TYR A 618 -31.88 5.86 -11.81
C TYR A 618 -30.81 5.02 -11.11
N ASP A 619 -30.39 5.43 -9.92
CA ASP A 619 -29.37 4.76 -9.12
C ASP A 619 -29.95 3.68 -8.22
N ILE A 620 -31.25 3.73 -7.95
CA ILE A 620 -31.96 2.74 -7.13
C ILE A 620 -31.84 1.37 -7.79
N VAL A 621 -31.25 0.40 -7.10
CA VAL A 621 -31.10 -0.99 -7.53
C VAL A 621 -32.25 -1.86 -7.02
N ASP A 622 -32.54 -1.76 -5.72
CA ASP A 622 -33.59 -2.53 -5.04
C ASP A 622 -34.29 -1.67 -3.98
N VAL A 623 -35.55 -1.98 -3.69
CA VAL A 623 -36.31 -1.35 -2.61
C VAL A 623 -37.18 -2.36 -1.87
N PHE A 624 -37.13 -2.31 -0.54
CA PHE A 624 -37.91 -3.16 0.34
C PHE A 624 -38.77 -2.32 1.28
N LEU A 625 -39.96 -2.83 1.56
CA LEU A 625 -40.79 -2.39 2.66
C LEU A 625 -40.64 -3.40 3.80
N ARG A 626 -40.17 -2.92 4.96
CA ARG A 626 -40.08 -3.70 6.18
C ARG A 626 -41.12 -3.23 7.16
N ILE A 627 -41.88 -4.17 7.72
CA ILE A 627 -42.86 -3.93 8.78
C ILE A 627 -42.37 -4.69 10.00
N GLU A 628 -42.07 -3.96 11.07
CA GLU A 628 -41.56 -4.50 12.32
C GLU A 628 -42.64 -4.49 13.38
N GLY A 629 -42.75 -5.59 14.09
CA GLY A 629 -43.53 -5.78 15.28
C GLY A 629 -45.02 -5.75 15.09
N ILE A 630 -45.51 -6.41 14.04
CA ILE A 630 -46.94 -6.60 13.85
C ILE A 630 -47.49 -7.39 15.03
N LYS A 631 -48.46 -6.81 15.73
CA LYS A 631 -49.18 -7.42 16.85
C LYS A 631 -50.67 -7.45 16.55
N LEU A 632 -51.35 -8.49 17.01
CA LEU A 632 -52.80 -8.62 16.94
C LEU A 632 -53.45 -8.31 18.28
N GLU A 633 -54.67 -7.77 18.25
CA GLU A 633 -55.45 -7.50 19.46
C GLU A 633 -55.96 -8.78 20.14
N THR A 634 -56.23 -9.82 19.35
CA THR A 634 -56.78 -11.09 19.84
C THR A 634 -55.71 -12.12 20.19
N ASN A 635 -56.05 -13.04 21.10
CA ASN A 635 -55.12 -13.98 21.75
C ASN A 635 -55.48 -15.47 21.49
N PRO A 636 -55.51 -15.97 20.23
CA PRO A 636 -55.85 -17.37 19.96
C PRO A 636 -54.66 -18.31 20.20
N GLU A 637 -54.90 -19.59 20.49
CA GLU A 637 -53.85 -20.61 20.63
C GLU A 637 -53.07 -20.84 19.32
N LEU A 638 -53.76 -20.71 18.19
CA LEU A 638 -53.24 -20.81 16.82
C LEU A 638 -54.21 -20.08 15.87
N TYR A 639 -53.75 -19.10 15.10
CA TYR A 639 -54.60 -18.37 14.16
C TYR A 639 -53.81 -17.97 12.91
N GLU A 640 -54.40 -18.16 11.74
CA GLU A 640 -53.80 -17.79 10.47
C GLU A 640 -54.62 -16.67 9.83
N ASP A 641 -53.94 -15.64 9.40
CA ASP A 641 -54.58 -14.48 8.80
C ASP A 641 -53.82 -14.00 7.56
N GLU A 642 -54.56 -13.37 6.65
CA GLU A 642 -54.03 -12.80 5.43
C GLU A 642 -53.99 -11.28 5.52
N TYR A 643 -52.83 -10.72 5.22
CA TYR A 643 -52.58 -9.29 5.21
C TYR A 643 -52.35 -8.83 3.78
N LEU A 644 -52.96 -7.71 3.45
CA LEU A 644 -52.83 -7.04 2.17
C LEU A 644 -52.07 -5.75 2.36
N VAL A 645 -51.01 -5.59 1.56
CA VAL A 645 -50.31 -4.32 1.42
C VAL A 645 -50.69 -3.75 0.08
N LEU A 646 -51.38 -2.63 0.12
CA LEU A 646 -51.85 -1.90 -1.04
C LEU A 646 -50.97 -0.67 -1.24
N PHE A 647 -50.76 -0.31 -2.50
CA PHE A 647 -49.92 0.80 -2.89
C PHE A 647 -50.59 1.62 -4.00
N GLY A 648 -50.61 2.94 -3.86
CA GLY A 648 -50.99 3.83 -4.96
C GLY A 648 -50.86 5.31 -4.61
N PRO A 649 -51.13 6.21 -5.57
CA PRO A 649 -51.19 7.64 -5.33
C PRO A 649 -52.22 7.98 -4.23
N PRO A 650 -52.01 9.01 -3.38
CA PRO A 650 -52.89 9.34 -2.26
C PRO A 650 -54.35 9.58 -2.64
N ASP A 651 -54.60 10.08 -3.85
CA ASP A 651 -55.91 10.38 -4.42
C ASP A 651 -56.59 9.16 -5.07
N GLN A 652 -55.84 8.07 -5.27
CA GLN A 652 -56.33 6.88 -5.97
C GLN A 652 -56.14 5.57 -5.18
N ALA A 653 -55.73 5.63 -3.90
CA ALA A 653 -55.57 4.45 -3.07
C ALA A 653 -56.92 3.71 -2.89
N PRO A 654 -56.96 2.36 -2.99
CA PRO A 654 -58.22 1.62 -2.89
C PRO A 654 -58.86 1.81 -1.51
N LYS A 655 -60.20 1.91 -1.47
CA LYS A 655 -60.98 1.79 -0.24
C LYS A 655 -61.28 0.33 0.13
N ASP A 656 -61.15 -0.60 -0.82
CA ASP A 656 -61.41 -2.04 -0.66
C ASP A 656 -60.44 -2.90 -1.49
N SER A 657 -60.11 -4.08 -0.95
CA SER A 657 -58.76 -4.66 -1.05
C SER A 657 -58.58 -5.87 -1.98
N THR A 658 -59.64 -6.45 -2.56
CA THR A 658 -59.54 -7.82 -3.11
C THR A 658 -59.36 -7.95 -4.62
N LYS A 659 -59.48 -6.87 -5.42
CA LYS A 659 -59.32 -6.92 -6.89
C LYS A 659 -58.78 -5.62 -7.51
N SER A 660 -57.66 -5.09 -7.02
CA SER A 660 -57.09 -3.84 -7.58
C SER A 660 -55.74 -4.06 -8.26
N SER A 661 -55.49 -3.30 -9.33
CA SER A 661 -54.17 -3.13 -9.97
C SER A 661 -53.11 -2.48 -9.06
N LYS A 662 -53.43 -2.32 -7.77
CA LYS A 662 -52.71 -1.60 -6.71
C LYS A 662 -52.33 -2.50 -5.53
N LEU A 663 -52.57 -3.82 -5.63
CA LEU A 663 -52.06 -4.78 -4.65
C LEU A 663 -50.54 -4.90 -4.81
N LEU A 664 -49.80 -4.44 -3.79
CA LEU A 664 -48.34 -4.51 -3.75
C LEU A 664 -47.88 -5.91 -3.38
N ALA A 665 -48.48 -6.47 -2.33
CA ALA A 665 -48.25 -7.82 -1.86
C ALA A 665 -49.43 -8.30 -1.02
N SER A 666 -49.68 -9.61 -1.03
CA SER A 666 -50.43 -10.29 0.02
C SER A 666 -49.51 -11.28 0.73
N PHE A 667 -49.71 -11.45 2.04
CA PHE A 667 -49.01 -12.48 2.79
C PHE A 667 -49.90 -13.08 3.86
N LYS A 668 -49.80 -14.39 4.03
CA LYS A 668 -50.43 -15.12 5.14
C LYS A 668 -49.40 -15.38 6.22
N LYS A 669 -49.79 -15.20 7.48
CA LYS A 669 -48.96 -15.59 8.61
C LYS A 669 -49.81 -16.32 9.63
N LYS A 670 -49.35 -17.51 9.99
CA LYS A 670 -49.82 -18.27 11.13
C LYS A 670 -49.13 -17.75 12.39
N ILE A 671 -49.92 -17.35 13.37
CA ILE A 671 -49.49 -16.72 14.62
C ILE A 671 -49.90 -17.65 15.76
N GLU A 672 -48.93 -17.99 16.60
CA GLU A 672 -49.12 -18.81 17.78
C GLU A 672 -49.13 -17.93 19.02
N LYS A 673 -49.78 -18.37 20.10
CA LYS A 673 -49.87 -17.62 21.36
C LYS A 673 -48.51 -17.18 21.93
N LYS A 674 -47.44 -17.94 21.67
CA LYS A 674 -46.07 -17.60 22.09
C LYS A 674 -45.39 -16.55 21.20
N ASN A 675 -45.85 -16.39 19.95
CA ASN A 675 -45.24 -15.56 18.91
C ASN A 675 -46.24 -14.50 18.40
N GLN A 676 -46.88 -13.77 19.33
CA GLN A 676 -47.84 -12.69 19.01
C GLN A 676 -47.26 -11.51 18.21
N LYS A 677 -45.94 -11.49 18.03
CA LYS A 677 -45.22 -10.48 17.29
C LYS A 677 -44.51 -11.13 16.12
N PHE A 678 -44.68 -10.60 14.93
CA PHE A 678 -43.92 -11.03 13.76
C PHE A 678 -43.54 -9.83 12.87
N ASP A 679 -42.50 -10.04 12.07
CA ASP A 679 -41.94 -9.05 11.16
C ASP A 679 -42.14 -9.50 9.70
N LYS A 680 -42.20 -8.56 8.76
CA LYS A 680 -42.37 -8.87 7.33
C LYS A 680 -41.56 -7.94 6.44
N ASN A 681 -40.79 -8.54 5.54
CA ASN A 681 -40.13 -7.86 4.42
C ASN A 681 -40.90 -8.12 3.12
N LEU A 682 -41.05 -7.09 2.31
CA LEU A 682 -41.70 -7.13 1.01
C LEU A 682 -40.82 -6.42 -0.01
N GLU A 683 -40.42 -7.13 -1.07
CA GLU A 683 -39.71 -6.50 -2.19
C GLU A 683 -40.69 -5.71 -3.05
N ILE A 684 -40.39 -4.44 -3.27
CA ILE A 684 -41.29 -3.50 -3.98
C ILE A 684 -40.59 -2.73 -5.09
N THR A 685 -39.36 -3.11 -5.43
CA THR A 685 -38.44 -2.41 -6.35
C THR A 685 -39.11 -1.91 -7.63
N HIS A 686 -39.77 -2.81 -8.37
CA HIS A 686 -40.37 -2.47 -9.67
C HIS A 686 -41.51 -1.46 -9.56
N ILE A 687 -42.38 -1.64 -8.56
CA ILE A 687 -43.53 -0.77 -8.33
C ILE A 687 -43.04 0.59 -7.80
N PHE A 688 -42.07 0.58 -6.89
CA PHE A 688 -41.46 1.77 -6.33
C PHE A 688 -40.81 2.63 -7.42
N ARG A 689 -39.94 2.05 -8.28
CA ARG A 689 -39.30 2.78 -9.39
C ARG A 689 -40.31 3.41 -10.37
N LYS A 690 -41.48 2.79 -10.57
CA LYS A 690 -42.54 3.33 -11.44
C LYS A 690 -43.13 4.63 -10.87
N CYS A 691 -43.28 4.73 -9.54
CA CYS A 691 -43.86 5.90 -8.87
C CYS A 691 -42.82 6.98 -8.53
N PHE A 692 -41.57 6.58 -8.32
CA PHE A 692 -40.46 7.50 -8.01
C PHE A 692 -40.15 8.52 -9.11
N ARG A 693 -40.78 8.39 -10.28
CA ARG A 693 -40.60 9.30 -11.41
C ARG A 693 -41.51 10.52 -11.41
N SER A 694 -42.55 10.62 -10.57
CA SER A 694 -43.45 11.78 -10.61
C SER A 694 -44.48 12.02 -9.49
N GLU A 695 -44.72 11.12 -8.51
CA GLU A 695 -45.91 11.24 -7.63
C GLU A 695 -45.69 10.75 -6.18
N ASP A 696 -46.37 11.39 -5.21
CA ASP A 696 -46.51 10.86 -3.84
C ASP A 696 -47.15 9.47 -3.82
N PHE A 697 -46.98 8.73 -2.72
CA PHE A 697 -47.66 7.44 -2.57
C PHE A 697 -48.28 7.25 -1.18
N GLU A 698 -49.34 6.45 -1.14
CA GLU A 698 -50.00 5.97 0.07
C GLU A 698 -49.86 4.45 0.13
N LEU A 699 -49.44 3.97 1.30
CA LEU A 699 -49.45 2.56 1.66
C LEU A 699 -50.65 2.30 2.57
N SER A 700 -51.44 1.29 2.23
CA SER A 700 -52.53 0.82 3.09
C SER A 700 -52.26 -0.62 3.50
N PHE A 701 -52.35 -0.88 4.80
CA PHE A 701 -52.25 -2.20 5.39
C PHE A 701 -53.65 -2.61 5.85
N CYS A 702 -54.12 -3.73 5.29
CA CYS A 702 -55.43 -4.29 5.58
C CYS A 702 -55.26 -5.73 6.03
N ASN A 703 -56.05 -6.13 7.03
CA ASN A 703 -56.16 -7.50 7.45
C ASN A 703 -57.49 -8.07 6.92
N ILE A 704 -57.47 -9.21 6.21
CA ILE A 704 -58.68 -9.76 5.55
C ILE A 704 -59.72 -10.22 6.56
N SER A 705 -59.30 -10.79 7.70
CA SER A 705 -60.23 -11.19 8.75
C SER A 705 -60.85 -10.00 9.50
N GLU A 706 -60.41 -8.77 9.20
CA GLU A 706 -60.69 -7.55 9.95
C GLU A 706 -60.23 -7.57 11.41
N THR A 707 -59.30 -8.46 11.78
CA THR A 707 -58.72 -8.44 13.11
C THR A 707 -57.86 -7.18 13.28
N PRO A 708 -58.10 -6.34 14.30
CA PRO A 708 -57.28 -5.16 14.55
C PRO A 708 -55.82 -5.53 14.84
N PHE A 709 -54.89 -4.80 14.24
CA PHE A 709 -53.46 -5.00 14.41
C PHE A 709 -52.72 -3.66 14.58
N CYS A 710 -51.52 -3.71 15.13
CA CYS A 710 -50.62 -2.57 15.28
C CYS A 710 -49.20 -2.98 14.91
N PHE A 711 -48.27 -2.04 14.75
CA PHE A 711 -46.88 -2.34 14.38
C PHE A 711 -45.90 -1.32 14.97
N ASN A 712 -44.71 -1.79 15.34
CA ASN A 712 -43.66 -0.96 15.92
C ASN A 712 -43.10 0.04 14.90
N SER A 713 -42.84 -0.39 13.66
CA SER A 713 -42.34 0.50 12.61
C SER A 713 -42.62 -0.03 11.21
N VAL A 714 -42.72 0.89 10.25
CA VAL A 714 -42.65 0.60 8.81
C VAL A 714 -41.45 1.37 8.26
N GLN A 715 -40.59 0.66 7.53
CA GLN A 715 -39.35 1.18 6.99
C GLN A 715 -39.26 0.91 5.50
N LEU A 716 -38.76 1.89 4.75
CA LEU A 716 -38.35 1.73 3.36
C LEU A 716 -36.83 1.55 3.33
N ILE A 717 -36.36 0.43 2.80
CA ILE A 717 -34.94 0.13 2.65
C ILE A 717 -34.58 0.25 1.17
N VAL A 718 -33.79 1.26 0.81
CA VAL A 718 -33.44 1.59 -0.57
C VAL A 718 -31.96 1.28 -0.82
N TYR A 719 -31.69 0.43 -1.80
CA TYR A 719 -30.35 0.13 -2.27
C TYR A 719 -30.04 0.99 -3.49
N THR A 720 -28.91 1.68 -3.49
CA THR A 720 -28.51 2.58 -4.59
C THR A 720 -27.10 2.28 -5.05
N ARG A 721 -26.86 2.25 -6.36
CA ARG A 721 -25.51 2.41 -6.91
C ARG A 721 -25.16 3.87 -6.75
N GLU A 722 -24.02 4.22 -6.15
CA GLU A 722 -23.58 5.61 -6.31
C GLU A 722 -23.18 5.79 -7.78
N SER A 723 -23.89 6.65 -8.51
CA SER A 723 -23.50 7.02 -9.86
C SER A 723 -22.08 7.57 -9.83
N ILE A 724 -21.16 6.89 -10.50
CA ILE A 724 -19.92 7.51 -10.94
C ILE A 724 -20.35 8.65 -11.85
N ILE A 725 -20.17 9.90 -11.40
CA ILE A 725 -20.40 11.04 -12.27
C ILE A 725 -19.26 11.04 -13.28
N ILE A 726 -19.51 10.42 -14.42
CA ILE A 726 -18.74 10.63 -15.64
C ILE A 726 -19.11 12.06 -16.07
N ASN A 727 -18.35 13.05 -15.62
CA ASN A 727 -18.35 14.32 -16.32
C ASN A 727 -17.78 14.03 -17.72
N GLU A 728 -18.59 14.28 -18.74
CA GLU A 728 -18.19 14.30 -20.15
C GLU A 728 -16.93 15.15 -20.37
#